data_AF-A0A0D1XKI8-F1
#
_entry.id   AF-A0A0D1XKI8-F1
#
_cell.length_a   1.000
_cell.length_b   1.000
_cell.length_c   1.000
_cell.angle_alpha   90.00
_cell.angle_beta   90.00
_cell.angle_gamma   90.00
#
_symmetry.space_group_name_H-M   'P 1'
#
loop_
_entity.id
_entity.type
_entity.pdbx_description
1 polymer ?
#
loop_
_entity_poly.entity_id
_entity_poly.type
_entity_poly.pdbx_seq_one_letter_code
_entity_poly.pdbx_strand_id
1 'polypeptide(L)'
;MPSNLREGDVVASFNGRWISWSHTIVAYCAFLSALIVGTALHYHKIVQNEYYGYPQEWFPSVSATIGDRYPERSFFMVFIAITSGPRFSLVALWYFMTQRRGGSLPKFVLGVGIFRTLTCGGWAYVTSTDDHDWHDIFMISYLVATLPWTLGCLALSPPNPKAIKYRKAFATAFFSTLVPLIYFFIQHKVHKVPGAYTIYAFFEWSLVLLDVAFDACTVFDFESFDIVIKDVKGITRGKNISERVHEKEKNRDIADVFAPGFSWPAAIDAAADVYNGFVFWTVLTSLGVCVWYFPLWHMGISGWEVMVMSTITPFLLSVPAIRSFVISNNMIFHLLSTVGLFAYLITTPEYRLLSVGFGVSMGCLAWAALFYAERSQPHRLEARVSAFTLGLLLSSIAKYACYSNNPVWPIMHGPNGGWNKTGITLAILAILRSTRNVPSHAPNHTVPAKGSSTLAALGLAGMFFSMHSLLSDSSTMVLWVWEGWPARGPIAVPHGSYTHVYMGLGLLIGLFYPSFARSWTFYGIGAIGAALLTTFSHWTGFYGGLALAIYTTAAAPVLISSAVKHSPAKTFGIGFLIYNILVLAHVWVVAYAFVPGGPLMREHTDWVMTAMMLFMAAGVFSAQASEASSPSLAKNKSKAPGPAARKLRSYYIYAILVLELLSASIAFLRFPTYDYKPYHPETKSITAGIWTIHFSLDNDMWSSERRMRDLIKELEIDVIGLLESDLQRIIMGNRDTTQFLAEDLGMYVDYGPGPNKHTWGSALLSKFPILNSTHHLLPSPVGELAPAIHATLDCYGELVDVFVFHSGQEEDPEDRRLQTEYLSKLMGSVTTRPAILLSYLVTKPHEGNYNTYVGPAVSGMRDIDPSDWDRWCEYILYKGMRRTGYARVSRSTITDTELQVGRFVVGEPEGTDELIPESQVPEGLRFPAMFRGQGVRDHRYHVFDEPRYFA
;
A
#
# COMPACT_ATOMS: atom_id res chain seq x y z
N MET A 1 58.25 -25.62 -12.61
CA MET A 1 58.05 -24.30 -13.25
C MET A 1 56.67 -23.80 -12.85
N PRO A 2 56.54 -22.66 -12.15
CA PRO A 2 55.24 -22.09 -11.81
C PRO A 2 54.69 -21.29 -13.00
N SER A 3 53.44 -21.51 -13.35
CA SER A 3 52.75 -20.85 -14.46
C SER A 3 52.23 -19.46 -14.04
N ASN A 4 52.75 -18.46 -14.75
CA ASN A 4 52.49 -17.03 -14.64
C ASN A 4 51.04 -16.61 -14.36
N LEU A 5 50.79 -16.13 -13.13
CA LEU A 5 49.72 -15.17 -12.84
C LEU A 5 50.07 -13.86 -13.57
N ARG A 6 49.27 -13.45 -14.56
CA ARG A 6 49.42 -12.12 -15.18
C ARG A 6 49.15 -11.06 -14.11
N GLU A 7 50.18 -10.34 -13.70
CA GLU A 7 50.09 -9.16 -12.83
C GLU A 7 49.31 -8.06 -13.57
N GLY A 8 48.17 -7.63 -13.02
CA GLY A 8 47.52 -6.39 -13.44
C GLY A 8 48.22 -5.20 -12.80
N ASP A 9 48.36 -4.11 -13.55
CA ASP A 9 49.09 -2.91 -13.11
C ASP A 9 48.39 -2.23 -11.91
N VAL A 10 49.21 -1.74 -10.98
CA VAL A 10 48.77 -0.99 -9.80
C VAL A 10 48.49 0.45 -10.21
N VAL A 11 47.22 0.88 -10.11
CA VAL A 11 46.78 2.24 -10.44
C VAL A 11 46.96 3.18 -9.25
N ALA A 12 46.76 2.69 -8.03
CA ALA A 12 47.06 3.38 -6.79
C ALA A 12 47.19 2.37 -5.66
N SER A 13 48.02 2.66 -4.66
CA SER A 13 48.08 1.89 -3.42
C SER A 13 48.20 2.80 -2.21
N PHE A 14 47.56 2.40 -1.12
CA PHE A 14 47.72 3.05 0.18
C PHE A 14 47.54 2.04 1.30
N ASN A 15 48.18 2.31 2.44
CA ASN A 15 48.15 1.41 3.58
C ASN A 15 46.81 1.44 4.32
N GLY A 16 46.31 0.26 4.72
CA GLY A 16 45.02 0.09 5.39
C GLY A 16 44.91 0.85 6.72
N ARG A 17 46.04 1.17 7.39
CA ARG A 17 46.04 1.96 8.63
C ARG A 17 45.34 3.32 8.49
N TRP A 18 45.36 3.91 7.29
CA TRP A 18 44.72 5.19 7.02
C TRP A 18 43.20 5.13 7.14
N ILE A 19 42.59 3.95 6.94
CA ILE A 19 41.15 3.75 7.15
C ILE A 19 40.80 3.85 8.63
N SER A 20 41.58 3.19 9.48
CA SER A 20 41.41 3.26 10.94
C SER A 20 41.67 4.66 11.48
N TRP A 21 42.73 5.34 11.01
CA TRP A 21 42.99 6.73 11.38
C TRP A 21 41.87 7.67 10.95
N SER A 22 41.37 7.53 9.72
CA SER A 22 40.26 8.35 9.22
C SER A 22 38.98 8.14 10.03
N HIS A 23 38.64 6.88 10.35
CA HIS A 23 37.51 6.56 11.21
C HIS A 23 37.66 7.22 12.59
N THR A 24 38.78 6.98 13.27
CA THR A 24 38.98 7.42 14.65
C THR A 24 39.04 8.95 14.78
N ILE A 25 39.76 9.62 13.88
CA ILE A 25 39.88 11.09 13.90
C ILE A 25 38.51 11.73 13.68
N VAL A 26 37.80 11.32 12.63
CA VAL A 26 36.51 11.93 12.28
C VAL A 26 35.44 11.61 13.33
N ALA A 27 35.43 10.39 13.88
CA ALA A 27 34.52 10.02 14.98
C ALA A 27 34.75 10.89 16.22
N TYR A 28 36.00 11.06 16.67
CA TYR A 28 36.29 11.94 17.81
C TYR A 28 35.99 13.41 17.50
N CYS A 29 36.24 13.88 16.28
CA CYS A 29 35.83 15.22 15.86
C CYS A 29 34.33 15.43 15.98
N ALA A 30 33.49 14.42 15.70
CA ALA A 30 32.05 14.53 15.85
C ALA A 30 31.64 14.88 17.29
N PHE A 31 32.11 14.10 18.26
CA PHE A 31 31.75 14.30 19.66
C PHE A 31 32.42 15.54 20.28
N LEU A 32 33.70 15.78 20.00
CA LEU A 32 34.42 16.93 20.55
C LEU A 32 33.91 18.26 19.99
N SER A 33 33.61 18.33 18.68
CA SER A 33 33.06 19.56 18.09
C SER A 33 31.66 19.87 18.63
N ALA A 34 30.80 18.86 18.80
CA ALA A 34 29.50 19.04 19.42
C ALA A 34 29.62 19.54 20.87
N LEU A 35 30.53 18.96 21.67
CA LEU A 35 30.77 19.42 23.03
C LEU A 35 31.29 20.85 23.10
N ILE A 36 32.27 21.21 22.26
CA ILE A 36 32.84 22.57 22.22
C ILE A 36 31.77 23.58 21.81
N VAL A 37 31.01 23.30 20.75
CA VAL A 37 29.96 24.19 20.24
C VAL A 37 28.81 24.29 21.24
N GLY A 38 28.36 23.17 21.80
CA GLY A 38 27.28 23.13 22.78
C GLY A 38 27.63 23.84 24.08
N THR A 39 28.86 23.66 24.59
CA THR A 39 29.33 24.39 25.78
C THR A 39 29.55 25.88 25.50
N ALA A 40 29.92 26.27 24.28
CA ALA A 40 30.08 27.69 23.93
C ALA A 40 28.74 28.42 23.78
N LEU A 41 27.70 27.76 23.23
CA LEU A 41 26.45 28.42 22.85
C LEU A 41 25.28 28.11 23.79
N HIS A 42 25.23 26.89 24.32
CA HIS A 42 24.05 26.37 25.01
C HIS A 42 24.37 25.73 26.38
N TYR A 43 25.49 26.09 27.02
CA TYR A 43 25.97 25.47 28.27
C TYR A 43 24.88 25.18 29.30
N HIS A 44 24.18 26.22 29.79
CA HIS A 44 23.14 26.05 30.82
C HIS A 44 21.98 25.15 30.39
N LYS A 45 21.72 25.04 29.09
CA LYS A 45 20.63 24.24 28.53
C LYS A 45 21.03 22.77 28.39
N ILE A 46 22.28 22.48 28.03
CA ILE A 46 22.76 21.10 27.83
C ILE A 46 23.20 20.41 29.12
N VAL A 47 23.47 21.17 30.19
CA VAL A 47 23.76 20.62 31.53
C VAL A 47 22.50 20.43 32.38
N GLN A 48 21.33 20.87 31.90
CA GLN A 48 20.08 20.76 32.63
C GLN A 48 19.46 19.38 32.44
N ASN A 49 18.98 18.77 33.53
CA ASN A 49 18.15 17.57 33.50
C ASN A 49 16.71 17.88 33.96
N GLU A 50 15.87 16.84 34.09
CA GLU A 50 14.45 16.97 34.47
C GLU A 50 14.20 17.61 35.84
N TYR A 51 15.19 17.58 36.74
CA TYR A 51 15.04 17.98 38.15
C TYR A 51 15.98 19.11 38.58
N TYR A 52 17.18 19.19 38.00
CA TYR A 52 18.23 20.12 38.39
C TYR A 52 18.95 20.70 37.17
N GLY A 53 19.52 21.90 37.34
CA GLY A 53 20.41 22.52 36.37
C GLY A 53 21.66 23.07 37.05
N TYR A 54 22.35 23.97 36.38
CA TYR A 54 23.50 24.66 36.98
C TYR A 54 23.08 25.44 38.24
N PRO A 55 23.83 25.40 39.36
CA PRO A 55 25.19 24.86 39.52
C PRO A 55 25.29 23.39 39.97
N GLN A 56 24.18 22.72 40.28
CA GLN A 56 24.19 21.33 40.76
C GLN A 56 24.65 20.38 39.65
N GLU A 57 24.21 20.63 38.42
CA GLU A 57 24.65 19.93 37.22
C GLU A 57 25.48 20.85 36.34
N TRP A 58 26.70 20.42 36.03
CA TRP A 58 27.69 21.30 35.40
C TRP A 58 28.46 20.65 34.25
N PHE A 59 28.21 19.36 33.95
CA PHE A 59 28.73 18.69 32.76
C PHE A 59 27.60 18.00 31.97
N PRO A 60 27.51 18.19 30.65
CA PRO A 60 26.38 17.71 29.86
C PRO A 60 26.50 16.23 29.50
N SER A 61 25.38 15.52 29.40
CA SER A 61 25.35 14.16 28.87
C SER A 61 25.64 14.14 27.36
N VAL A 62 26.03 12.99 26.83
CA VAL A 62 26.29 12.79 25.40
C VAL A 62 25.03 13.09 24.60
N SER A 63 23.89 12.52 24.99
CA SER A 63 22.61 12.71 24.29
C SER A 63 22.18 14.19 24.25
N ALA A 64 22.29 14.91 25.37
CA ALA A 64 21.97 16.35 25.42
C ALA A 64 22.91 17.19 24.53
N THR A 65 24.18 16.78 24.44
CA THR A 65 25.19 17.50 23.66
C THR A 65 25.01 17.34 22.15
N ILE A 66 24.51 16.20 21.69
CA ILE A 66 24.45 15.86 20.25
C ILE A 66 23.04 15.87 19.66
N GLY A 67 22.00 15.80 20.50
CA GLY A 67 20.61 15.64 20.06
C GLY A 67 19.76 16.90 20.13
N ASP A 68 19.99 17.77 21.13
CA ASP A 68 18.94 18.70 21.54
C ASP A 68 18.86 19.99 20.71
N ARG A 69 20.00 20.49 20.24
CA ARG A 69 20.08 21.89 19.77
C ARG A 69 20.98 22.11 18.56
N TYR A 70 20.56 23.06 17.74
CA TYR A 70 21.36 23.64 16.66
C TYR A 70 22.25 24.76 17.22
N PRO A 71 23.53 24.87 16.82
CA PRO A 71 24.19 24.14 15.74
C PRO A 71 24.99 22.89 16.13
N GLU A 72 25.22 22.61 17.42
CA GLU A 72 26.04 21.49 17.90
C GLU A 72 25.59 20.12 17.36
N ARG A 73 24.27 19.89 17.27
CA ARG A 73 23.67 18.72 16.61
C ARG A 73 24.11 18.58 15.15
N SER A 74 24.11 19.68 14.39
CA SER A 74 24.50 19.64 12.98
C SER A 74 25.99 19.35 12.80
N PHE A 75 26.84 19.86 13.69
CA PHE A 75 28.27 19.51 13.69
C PHE A 75 28.48 18.02 13.94
N PHE A 76 27.80 17.46 14.96
CA PHE A 76 27.82 16.03 15.23
C PHE A 76 27.39 15.21 14.01
N MET A 77 26.21 15.50 13.45
CA MET A 77 25.63 14.74 12.34
C MET A 77 26.52 14.75 11.10
N VAL A 78 27.11 15.90 10.73
CA VAL A 78 28.00 16.00 9.57
C VAL A 78 29.25 15.13 9.75
N PHE A 79 29.93 15.20 10.91
CA PHE A 79 31.11 14.38 11.14
C PHE A 79 30.78 12.89 11.26
N ILE A 80 29.63 12.51 11.82
CA ILE A 80 29.14 11.12 11.79
C ILE A 80 28.84 10.66 10.36
N ALA A 81 28.27 11.52 9.51
CA ALA A 81 28.07 11.23 8.08
C ALA A 81 29.40 10.88 7.40
N ILE A 82 30.42 11.70 7.64
CA ILE A 82 31.77 11.50 7.08
C ILE A 82 32.40 10.21 7.64
N THR A 83 32.16 9.90 8.92
CA THR A 83 32.66 8.67 9.57
C THR A 83 32.11 7.39 8.94
N SER A 84 30.92 7.43 8.32
CA SER A 84 30.28 6.25 7.72
C SER A 84 31.15 5.52 6.68
N GLY A 85 31.80 6.25 5.77
CA GLY A 85 32.66 5.67 4.73
C GLY A 85 33.86 4.90 5.30
N PRO A 86 34.71 5.55 6.12
CA PRO A 86 35.77 4.87 6.86
C PRO A 86 35.26 3.72 7.74
N ARG A 87 34.08 3.86 8.37
CA ARG A 87 33.49 2.81 9.22
C ARG A 87 33.18 1.54 8.43
N PHE A 88 32.43 1.64 7.34
CA PHE A 88 32.12 0.47 6.50
C PHE A 88 33.39 -0.16 5.91
N SER A 89 34.36 0.68 5.55
CA SER A 89 35.67 0.21 5.06
C SER A 89 36.46 -0.54 6.13
N LEU A 90 36.44 -0.07 7.38
CA LEU A 90 37.06 -0.74 8.53
C LEU A 90 36.43 -2.12 8.76
N VAL A 91 35.09 -2.21 8.77
CA VAL A 91 34.37 -3.48 8.93
C VAL A 91 34.69 -4.45 7.79
N ALA A 92 34.74 -3.97 6.55
CA ALA A 92 35.09 -4.78 5.39
C ALA A 92 36.55 -5.29 5.44
N LEU A 93 37.51 -4.42 5.76
CA LEU A 93 38.91 -4.81 5.93
C LEU A 93 39.09 -5.82 7.07
N TRP A 94 38.37 -5.63 8.18
CA TRP A 94 38.39 -6.56 9.30
C TRP A 94 37.91 -7.95 8.86
N TYR A 95 36.85 -8.02 8.07
CA TYR A 95 36.39 -9.28 7.47
C TYR A 95 37.45 -9.91 6.57
N PHE A 96 38.02 -9.15 5.62
CA PHE A 96 39.02 -9.70 4.68
C PHE A 96 40.28 -10.21 5.39
N MET A 97 40.71 -9.53 6.44
CA MET A 97 41.84 -9.95 7.25
C MET A 97 41.56 -11.25 8.03
N THR A 98 40.34 -11.41 8.54
CA THR A 98 39.98 -12.52 9.44
C THR A 98 39.36 -13.71 8.70
N GLN A 99 39.00 -13.54 7.43
CA GLN A 99 38.42 -14.59 6.59
C GLN A 99 39.43 -15.71 6.32
N ARG A 100 39.26 -16.86 7.00
CA ARG A 100 39.93 -18.13 6.66
C ARG A 100 38.97 -19.07 5.95
N ARG A 101 39.47 -19.94 5.06
CA ARG A 101 38.65 -20.92 4.33
C ARG A 101 37.85 -21.79 5.32
N GLY A 102 36.53 -21.76 5.24
CA GLY A 102 35.61 -22.61 6.01
C GLY A 102 35.01 -21.99 7.30
N GLY A 103 35.42 -20.79 7.73
CA GLY A 103 34.92 -20.18 8.97
C GLY A 103 33.63 -19.37 8.80
N SER A 104 32.60 -19.64 9.62
CA SER A 104 31.35 -18.86 9.69
C SER A 104 31.47 -17.61 10.58
N LEU A 105 32.35 -17.63 11.59
CA LEU A 105 32.51 -16.55 12.56
C LEU A 105 32.90 -15.19 11.93
N PRO A 106 33.86 -15.09 10.98
CA PRO A 106 34.15 -13.82 10.30
C PRO A 106 32.94 -13.23 9.57
N LYS A 107 32.10 -14.07 8.94
CA LYS A 107 30.88 -13.62 8.25
C LYS A 107 29.83 -13.11 9.23
N PHE A 108 29.70 -13.77 10.38
CA PHE A 108 28.83 -13.30 11.46
C PHE A 108 29.29 -11.95 11.99
N VAL A 109 30.60 -11.79 12.29
CA VAL A 109 31.16 -10.52 12.76
C VAL A 109 31.02 -9.41 11.72
N LEU A 110 31.17 -9.70 10.43
CA LEU A 110 30.85 -8.77 9.34
C LEU A 110 29.39 -8.30 9.40
N GLY A 111 28.43 -9.23 9.53
CA GLY A 111 27.01 -8.91 9.64
C GLY A 111 26.70 -8.04 10.86
N VAL A 112 27.25 -8.40 12.02
CA VAL A 112 27.12 -7.62 13.27
C VAL A 112 27.73 -6.22 13.11
N GLY A 113 28.89 -6.09 12.48
CA GLY A 113 29.55 -4.80 12.23
C GLY A 113 28.75 -3.88 11.30
N ILE A 114 28.12 -4.44 10.26
CA ILE A 114 27.22 -3.71 9.36
C ILE A 114 25.97 -3.26 10.13
N PHE A 115 25.31 -4.18 10.85
CA PHE A 115 24.13 -3.89 11.65
C PHE A 115 24.40 -2.77 12.66
N ARG A 116 25.51 -2.89 13.41
CA ARG A 116 25.96 -1.89 14.38
C ARG A 116 26.24 -0.53 13.74
N THR A 117 26.78 -0.51 12.53
CA THR A 117 27.03 0.75 11.81
C THR A 117 25.72 1.41 11.39
N LEU A 118 24.73 0.64 10.95
CA LEU A 118 23.41 1.16 10.57
C LEU A 118 22.62 1.66 11.79
N THR A 119 22.62 0.91 12.91
CA THR A 119 21.94 1.35 14.14
C THR A 119 22.61 2.58 14.75
N CYS A 120 23.93 2.75 14.58
CA CYS A 120 24.61 4.00 14.92
C CYS A 120 24.09 5.18 14.12
N GLY A 121 23.90 5.01 12.81
CA GLY A 121 23.26 6.02 11.97
C GLY A 121 21.82 6.30 12.41
N GLY A 122 21.08 5.26 12.81
CA GLY A 122 19.72 5.37 13.34
C GLY A 122 19.63 6.33 14.53
N TRP A 123 20.34 6.08 15.63
CA TRP A 123 20.26 6.95 16.81
C TRP A 123 20.97 8.29 16.64
N ALA A 124 21.93 8.40 15.71
CA ALA A 124 22.62 9.66 15.42
C ALA A 124 21.76 10.64 14.61
N TYR A 125 20.83 10.15 13.77
CA TYR A 125 19.96 10.99 12.92
C TYR A 125 18.52 11.09 13.42
N VAL A 126 18.02 10.06 14.10
CA VAL A 126 16.78 10.10 14.87
C VAL A 126 17.17 10.47 16.30
N THR A 127 17.10 11.76 16.64
CA THR A 127 17.51 12.22 17.98
C THR A 127 16.41 11.96 18.99
N SER A 128 16.78 11.88 20.28
CA SER A 128 15.81 11.76 21.39
C SER A 128 14.78 12.90 21.42
N THR A 129 15.09 14.05 20.83
CA THR A 129 14.14 15.17 20.68
C THR A 129 13.17 15.03 19.51
N ASP A 130 13.53 14.29 18.46
CA ASP A 130 12.65 14.12 17.30
C ASP A 130 11.69 12.94 17.51
N ASP A 131 12.22 11.82 18.01
CA ASP A 131 11.45 10.60 18.28
C ASP A 131 12.20 9.76 19.33
N HIS A 132 11.69 9.79 20.57
CA HIS A 132 12.34 9.15 21.72
C HIS A 132 12.36 7.62 21.60
N ASP A 133 11.29 7.01 21.09
CA ASP A 133 11.15 5.55 21.05
C ASP A 133 12.06 4.93 19.99
N TRP A 134 12.11 5.51 18.79
CA TRP A 134 13.02 5.04 17.75
C TRP A 134 14.48 5.30 18.09
N HIS A 135 14.79 6.45 18.71
CA HIS A 135 16.13 6.75 19.20
C HIS A 135 16.62 5.66 20.17
N ASP A 136 15.80 5.30 21.16
CA ASP A 136 16.12 4.27 22.15
C ASP A 136 16.26 2.88 21.52
N ILE A 137 15.38 2.51 20.59
CA ILE A 137 15.50 1.23 19.86
C ILE A 137 16.85 1.13 19.14
N PHE A 138 17.25 2.18 18.42
CA PHE A 138 18.52 2.19 17.69
C PHE A 138 19.73 2.20 18.64
N MET A 139 19.67 2.96 19.73
CA MET A 139 20.73 3.02 20.74
C MET A 139 20.89 1.67 21.46
N ILE A 140 19.80 1.05 21.92
CA ILE A 140 19.82 -0.27 22.57
C ILE A 140 20.31 -1.32 21.58
N SER A 141 19.84 -1.31 20.34
CA SER A 141 20.30 -2.24 19.30
C SER A 141 21.80 -2.10 19.03
N TYR A 142 22.34 -0.87 19.04
CA TYR A 142 23.78 -0.61 18.94
C TYR A 142 24.55 -1.18 20.13
N LEU A 143 24.08 -0.93 21.36
CA LEU A 143 24.72 -1.41 22.58
C LEU A 143 24.69 -2.96 22.67
N VAL A 144 23.57 -3.59 22.36
CA VAL A 144 23.44 -5.05 22.32
C VAL A 144 24.37 -5.65 21.26
N ALA A 145 24.44 -5.05 20.07
CA ALA A 145 25.36 -5.48 19.00
C ALA A 145 26.84 -5.25 19.32
N THR A 146 27.15 -4.37 20.28
CA THR A 146 28.54 -4.09 20.71
C THR A 146 29.20 -5.30 21.36
N LEU A 147 28.44 -6.12 22.10
CA LEU A 147 28.96 -7.34 22.73
C LEU A 147 29.43 -8.41 21.72
N PRO A 148 28.59 -8.89 20.76
CA PRO A 148 29.03 -9.85 19.76
C PRO A 148 30.10 -9.26 18.82
N TRP A 149 30.08 -7.96 18.53
CA TRP A 149 31.15 -7.28 17.79
C TRP A 149 32.49 -7.39 18.54
N THR A 150 32.50 -7.03 19.82
CA THR A 150 33.71 -7.00 20.66
C THR A 150 34.30 -8.39 20.86
N LEU A 151 33.45 -9.35 21.26
CA LEU A 151 33.87 -10.74 21.46
C LEU A 151 34.34 -11.37 20.14
N GLY A 152 33.63 -11.10 19.05
CA GLY A 152 34.01 -11.56 17.70
C GLY A 152 35.36 -11.00 17.25
N CYS A 153 35.60 -9.71 17.46
CA CYS A 153 36.88 -9.08 17.13
C CYS A 153 38.03 -9.61 18.01
N LEU A 154 37.80 -9.86 19.31
CA LEU A 154 38.80 -10.46 20.18
C LEU A 154 39.12 -11.91 19.78
N ALA A 155 38.10 -12.71 19.44
CA ALA A 155 38.27 -14.11 19.02
C ALA A 155 38.99 -14.23 17.67
N LEU A 156 38.75 -13.29 16.75
CA LEU A 156 39.34 -13.28 15.41
C LEU A 156 40.64 -12.46 15.32
N SER A 157 41.08 -11.82 16.41
CA SER A 157 42.26 -10.95 16.41
C SER A 157 43.51 -11.68 15.89
N PRO A 158 44.25 -11.11 14.92
CA PRO A 158 45.56 -11.61 14.53
C PRO A 158 46.52 -11.66 15.73
N PRO A 159 47.58 -12.48 15.69
CA PRO A 159 48.55 -12.61 16.79
C PRO A 159 49.48 -11.38 16.88
N ASN A 160 48.90 -10.20 17.11
CA ASN A 160 49.59 -8.95 17.38
C ASN A 160 49.44 -8.62 18.88
N PRO A 161 50.50 -8.82 19.69
CA PRO A 161 50.43 -8.62 21.15
C PRO A 161 50.01 -7.20 21.55
N LYS A 162 50.39 -6.20 20.76
CA LYS A 162 50.06 -4.79 21.01
C LYS A 162 48.58 -4.51 20.77
N ALA A 163 48.04 -4.95 19.63
CA ALA A 163 46.63 -4.80 19.29
C ALA A 163 45.72 -5.54 20.29
N ILE A 164 46.05 -6.79 20.63
CA ILE A 164 45.28 -7.59 21.58
C ILE A 164 45.31 -6.97 22.99
N LYS A 165 46.46 -6.47 23.45
CA LYS A 165 46.57 -5.82 24.77
C LYS A 165 45.64 -4.62 24.88
N TYR A 166 45.68 -3.69 23.92
CA TYR A 166 44.83 -2.50 23.93
C TYR A 166 43.35 -2.85 23.72
N ARG A 167 43.04 -3.77 22.81
CA ARG A 167 41.67 -4.23 22.55
C ARG A 167 41.03 -4.86 23.79
N LYS A 168 41.77 -5.69 24.54
CA LYS A 168 41.33 -6.24 25.83
C LYS A 168 41.16 -5.14 26.87
N ALA A 169 42.13 -4.23 26.99
CA ALA A 169 42.06 -3.13 27.95
C ALA A 169 40.84 -2.24 27.73
N PHE A 170 40.58 -1.80 26.49
CA PHE A 170 39.43 -0.97 26.16
C PHE A 170 38.10 -1.73 26.28
N ALA A 171 38.03 -3.00 25.86
CA ALA A 171 36.83 -3.81 26.07
C ALA A 171 36.51 -3.98 27.56
N THR A 172 37.51 -4.36 28.37
CA THR A 172 37.31 -4.49 29.82
C THR A 172 36.90 -3.17 30.44
N ALA A 173 37.54 -2.06 30.08
CA ALA A 173 37.19 -0.73 30.57
C ALA A 173 35.77 -0.33 30.15
N PHE A 174 35.34 -0.62 28.91
CA PHE A 174 34.00 -0.32 28.42
C PHE A 174 32.95 -1.06 29.25
N PHE A 175 33.06 -2.39 29.37
CA PHE A 175 32.09 -3.18 30.13
C PHE A 175 32.15 -2.93 31.64
N SER A 176 33.32 -2.61 32.22
CA SER A 176 33.41 -2.23 33.63
C SER A 176 32.74 -0.89 33.91
N THR A 177 32.76 0.03 32.95
CA THR A 177 32.16 1.37 33.08
C THR A 177 30.62 1.33 33.08
N LEU A 178 30.00 0.27 32.54
CA LEU A 178 28.55 0.09 32.59
C LEU A 178 28.00 -0.01 34.02
N VAL A 179 28.76 -0.59 34.95
CA VAL A 179 28.32 -0.78 36.34
C VAL A 179 28.13 0.57 37.06
N PRO A 180 29.14 1.47 37.15
CA PRO A 180 28.93 2.78 37.74
C PRO A 180 27.98 3.65 36.92
N LEU A 181 27.92 3.52 35.58
CA LEU A 181 26.94 4.22 34.76
C LEU A 181 25.51 3.91 35.21
N ILE A 182 25.15 2.62 35.31
CA ILE A 182 23.79 2.20 35.72
C ILE A 182 23.50 2.67 37.15
N TYR A 183 24.48 2.56 38.05
CA TYR A 183 24.31 3.05 39.42
C TYR A 183 23.97 4.54 39.45
N PHE A 184 24.76 5.39 38.79
CA PHE A 184 24.52 6.84 38.77
C PHE A 184 23.30 7.25 37.94
N PHE A 185 22.92 6.46 36.93
CA PHE A 185 21.63 6.61 36.24
C PHE A 185 20.46 6.44 37.21
N ILE A 186 20.48 5.41 38.06
CA ILE A 186 19.43 5.19 39.08
C ILE A 186 19.46 6.32 40.14
N GLN A 187 20.65 6.75 40.58
CA GLN A 187 20.76 7.88 41.51
C GLN A 187 20.16 9.17 40.95
N HIS A 188 20.36 9.43 39.65
CA HIS A 188 19.80 10.57 38.95
C HIS A 188 18.28 10.43 38.72
N LYS A 189 17.81 9.34 38.11
CA LYS A 189 16.42 9.19 37.66
C LYS A 189 15.45 8.80 38.77
N VAL A 190 15.84 7.87 39.64
CA VAL A 190 14.96 7.32 40.68
C VAL A 190 15.12 8.08 41.99
N HIS A 191 16.36 8.24 42.47
CA HIS A 191 16.65 8.87 43.75
C HIS A 191 16.80 10.39 43.68
N LYS A 192 16.86 10.97 42.47
CA LYS A 192 16.89 12.42 42.23
C LYS A 192 17.99 13.11 43.04
N VAL A 193 19.16 12.51 43.12
CA VAL A 193 20.31 13.06 43.86
C VAL A 193 20.96 14.20 43.05
N PRO A 194 21.13 15.41 43.62
CA PRO A 194 21.81 16.51 42.93
C PRO A 194 23.26 16.15 42.56
N GLY A 195 23.69 16.43 41.32
CA GLY A 195 25.03 16.16 40.82
C GLY A 195 25.25 14.73 40.31
N ALA A 196 24.29 13.83 40.49
CA ALA A 196 24.38 12.45 40.00
C ALA A 196 24.34 12.37 38.47
N TYR A 197 23.65 13.31 37.80
CA TYR A 197 23.59 13.35 36.34
C TYR A 197 24.92 13.74 35.72
N THR A 198 25.64 14.68 36.32
CA THR A 198 27.02 15.04 35.92
C THR A 198 27.97 13.85 36.04
N ILE A 199 27.90 13.08 37.12
CA ILE A 199 28.73 11.88 37.30
C ILE A 199 28.35 10.80 36.28
N TYR A 200 27.05 10.60 36.04
CA TYR A 200 26.53 9.73 34.99
C TYR A 200 27.08 10.12 33.60
N ALA A 201 27.05 11.42 33.27
CA ALA A 201 27.53 11.95 32.00
C ALA A 201 29.01 11.62 31.77
N PHE A 202 29.88 11.70 32.78
CA PHE A 202 31.29 11.30 32.63
C PHE A 202 31.46 9.83 32.22
N PHE A 203 30.65 8.93 32.77
CA PHE A 203 30.68 7.52 32.39
C PHE A 203 30.10 7.29 30.99
N GLU A 204 29.07 8.03 30.61
CA GLU A 204 28.48 7.98 29.27
C GLU A 204 29.49 8.43 28.20
N TRP A 205 30.14 9.57 28.41
CA TRP A 205 31.24 10.06 27.57
C TRP A 205 32.40 9.06 27.52
N SER A 206 32.74 8.44 28.65
CA SER A 206 33.78 7.41 28.70
C SER A 206 33.44 6.20 27.82
N LEU A 207 32.19 5.74 27.81
CA LEU A 207 31.76 4.62 26.96
C LEU A 207 31.95 4.93 25.48
N VAL A 208 31.53 6.11 25.04
CA VAL A 208 31.71 6.54 23.64
C VAL A 208 33.19 6.58 23.27
N LEU A 209 34.02 7.17 24.13
CA LEU A 209 35.46 7.29 23.86
C LEU A 209 36.16 5.94 23.79
N LEU A 210 35.80 5.02 24.71
CA LEU A 210 36.33 3.66 24.78
C LEU A 210 35.88 2.80 23.60
N ASP A 211 34.67 3.01 23.10
CA ASP A 211 34.14 2.31 21.94
C ASP A 211 34.91 2.67 20.65
N VAL A 212 35.09 3.97 20.40
CA VAL A 212 35.90 4.45 19.27
C VAL A 212 37.37 4.00 19.43
N ALA A 213 37.90 3.98 20.66
CA ALA A 213 39.26 3.50 20.94
C ALA A 213 39.44 2.00 20.69
N PHE A 214 38.42 1.19 20.98
CA PHE A 214 38.42 -0.24 20.67
C PHE A 214 38.60 -0.47 19.17
N ASP A 215 37.85 0.25 18.34
CA ASP A 215 37.96 0.15 16.88
C ASP A 215 39.26 0.79 16.36
N ALA A 216 39.81 1.81 17.03
CA ALA A 216 41.10 2.40 16.71
C ALA A 216 42.27 1.39 16.81
N CYS A 217 42.15 0.34 17.63
CA CYS A 217 43.17 -0.70 17.73
C CYS A 217 43.44 -1.42 16.40
N THR A 218 42.49 -1.35 15.44
CA THR A 218 42.67 -1.88 14.09
C THR A 218 43.81 -1.20 13.32
N VAL A 219 44.30 -0.02 13.73
CA VAL A 219 45.50 0.61 13.16
C VAL A 219 46.69 -0.34 13.17
N PHE A 220 46.90 -1.07 14.27
CA PHE A 220 48.02 -2.00 14.41
C PHE A 220 47.85 -3.27 13.59
N ASP A 221 46.60 -3.64 13.27
CA ASP A 221 46.29 -4.82 12.46
C ASP A 221 46.34 -4.49 10.96
N PHE A 222 45.86 -3.31 10.58
CA PHE A 222 45.82 -2.85 9.19
C PHE A 222 47.14 -2.27 8.69
N GLU A 223 48.11 -2.02 9.58
CA GLU A 223 49.47 -1.65 9.18
C GLU A 223 50.11 -2.70 8.26
N SER A 224 49.77 -3.98 8.44
CA SER A 224 50.24 -5.08 7.57
C SER A 224 49.46 -5.25 6.26
N PHE A 225 48.47 -4.40 5.96
CA PHE A 225 47.68 -4.46 4.73
C PHE A 225 47.92 -3.24 3.84
N ASP A 226 48.26 -3.48 2.58
CA ASP A 226 48.15 -2.45 1.53
C ASP A 226 46.92 -2.70 0.67
N ILE A 227 46.12 -1.66 0.49
CA ILE A 227 45.02 -1.67 -0.46
C ILE A 227 45.60 -1.26 -1.80
N VAL A 228 45.60 -2.21 -2.73
CA VAL A 228 46.13 -2.02 -4.07
C VAL A 228 44.98 -2.01 -5.06
N ILE A 229 44.76 -0.87 -5.70
CA ILE A 229 43.79 -0.71 -6.77
C ILE A 229 44.45 -1.20 -8.05
N LYS A 230 44.10 -2.41 -8.49
CA LYS A 230 44.64 -3.03 -9.72
C LYS A 230 43.64 -2.93 -10.85
N ASP A 231 44.12 -2.56 -12.04
CA ASP A 231 43.34 -2.74 -13.26
C ASP A 231 43.46 -4.19 -13.76
N VAL A 232 42.64 -5.06 -13.19
CA VAL A 232 42.69 -6.51 -13.45
C VAL A 232 42.23 -6.88 -14.86
N LYS A 233 41.53 -5.98 -15.56
CA LYS A 233 40.99 -6.22 -16.90
C LYS A 233 41.71 -5.41 -17.97
N GLY A 234 42.73 -4.66 -17.58
CA GLY A 234 43.40 -3.69 -18.43
C GLY A 234 42.41 -2.75 -19.10
N ILE A 235 41.28 -2.39 -18.46
CA ILE A 235 40.24 -1.53 -19.06
C ILE A 235 40.78 -0.13 -19.34
N THR A 236 41.76 0.32 -18.56
CA THR A 236 42.52 1.53 -18.85
C THR A 236 43.32 1.44 -20.17
N ARG A 237 43.46 0.26 -20.80
CA ARG A 237 44.04 0.07 -22.14
C ARG A 237 43.31 -0.87 -23.13
N GLY A 238 42.19 -1.51 -22.74
CA GLY A 238 41.25 -2.27 -23.58
C GLY A 238 41.73 -3.57 -24.26
N LYS A 239 41.32 -4.76 -23.73
CA LYS A 239 40.73 -5.92 -24.48
C LYS A 239 40.59 -7.22 -23.64
N ASN A 240 39.54 -8.03 -23.95
CA ASN A 240 39.00 -9.21 -23.24
C ASN A 240 39.41 -10.59 -23.84
N ILE A 241 39.02 -11.71 -23.15
CA ILE A 241 38.58 -13.08 -23.61
C ILE A 241 39.29 -14.24 -22.83
N SER A 242 38.79 -15.47 -22.58
CA SER A 242 37.46 -16.11 -22.42
C SER A 242 37.68 -17.55 -21.90
N GLU A 243 37.23 -17.97 -20.71
CA GLU A 243 37.30 -19.41 -20.31
C GLU A 243 36.55 -19.75 -19.00
N ARG A 244 35.22 -19.54 -18.90
CA ARG A 244 34.42 -20.03 -17.75
C ARG A 244 33.00 -20.42 -18.16
N VAL A 245 32.87 -21.48 -18.96
CA VAL A 245 31.62 -21.73 -19.70
C VAL A 245 30.61 -22.61 -18.96
N HIS A 246 30.94 -23.74 -18.32
CA HIS A 246 29.84 -24.70 -18.05
C HIS A 246 29.14 -24.70 -16.66
N GLU A 247 29.79 -24.33 -15.55
CA GLU A 247 29.08 -24.27 -14.25
C GLU A 247 28.49 -22.89 -13.92
N LYS A 248 28.89 -21.88 -14.69
CA LYS A 248 28.43 -20.50 -14.53
C LYS A 248 27.07 -20.24 -15.18
N GLU A 249 26.56 -21.10 -16.07
CA GLU A 249 25.44 -20.79 -16.98
C GLU A 249 24.12 -20.44 -16.28
N LYS A 250 23.76 -21.07 -15.14
CA LYS A 250 22.48 -20.80 -14.47
C LYS A 250 22.47 -19.52 -13.62
N ASN A 251 23.61 -19.14 -13.04
CA ASN A 251 23.81 -17.87 -12.32
C ASN A 251 24.36 -16.75 -13.23
N ARG A 252 24.78 -17.09 -14.46
CA ARG A 252 25.25 -16.13 -15.47
C ARG A 252 24.11 -15.26 -15.97
N ASP A 253 22.92 -15.80 -16.23
CA ASP A 253 21.87 -14.97 -16.84
C ASP A 253 21.48 -13.78 -15.95
N ILE A 254 21.42 -13.99 -14.63
CA ILE A 254 21.18 -12.91 -13.66
C ILE A 254 22.41 -11.99 -13.56
N ALA A 255 23.62 -12.54 -13.38
CA ALA A 255 24.84 -11.75 -13.26
C ALA A 255 25.23 -10.98 -14.54
N ASP A 256 24.91 -11.53 -15.71
CA ASP A 256 25.17 -10.96 -17.03
C ASP A 256 24.15 -9.86 -17.39
N VAL A 257 22.96 -9.86 -16.80
CA VAL A 257 21.99 -8.75 -16.89
C VAL A 257 22.56 -7.50 -16.21
N PHE A 258 23.24 -7.64 -15.07
CA PHE A 258 23.87 -6.53 -14.34
C PHE A 258 25.33 -6.24 -14.74
N ALA A 259 25.90 -7.02 -15.66
CA ALA A 259 27.27 -6.84 -16.15
C ALA A 259 27.52 -5.56 -16.98
N PRO A 260 26.56 -5.02 -17.76
CA PRO A 260 26.71 -3.74 -18.45
C PRO A 260 26.66 -2.57 -17.45
N GLY A 261 27.56 -1.59 -17.59
CA GLY A 261 27.58 -0.40 -16.72
C GLY A 261 26.26 0.39 -16.72
N PHE A 262 25.94 1.00 -15.57
CA PHE A 262 24.76 1.84 -15.38
C PHE A 262 24.76 3.06 -16.31
N SER A 263 23.58 3.46 -16.77
CA SER A 263 23.38 4.52 -17.75
C SER A 263 22.11 5.29 -17.42
N TRP A 264 22.28 6.51 -16.92
CA TRP A 264 21.18 7.43 -16.62
C TRP A 264 20.17 7.59 -17.76
N PRO A 265 20.57 7.78 -19.03
CA PRO A 265 19.60 7.88 -20.12
C PRO A 265 18.71 6.64 -20.30
N ALA A 266 19.24 5.44 -20.02
CA ALA A 266 18.51 4.18 -20.17
C ALA A 266 17.61 3.91 -18.95
N ALA A 267 18.05 4.31 -17.76
CA ALA A 267 17.20 4.32 -16.56
C ALA A 267 16.00 5.26 -16.75
N ILE A 268 16.24 6.47 -17.28
CA ILE A 268 15.18 7.44 -17.59
C ILE A 268 14.23 6.90 -18.66
N ASP A 269 14.74 6.22 -19.69
CA ASP A 269 13.89 5.57 -20.71
C ASP A 269 12.99 4.50 -20.08
N ALA A 270 13.54 3.62 -19.23
CA ALA A 270 12.77 2.60 -18.55
C ALA A 270 11.72 3.21 -17.60
N ALA A 271 12.08 4.25 -16.85
CA ALA A 271 11.14 4.98 -15.99
C ALA A 271 10.01 5.64 -16.78
N ALA A 272 10.33 6.28 -17.92
CA ALA A 272 9.34 6.86 -18.81
C ALA A 272 8.39 5.80 -19.40
N ASP A 273 8.91 4.63 -19.77
CA ASP A 273 8.09 3.52 -20.26
C ASP A 273 7.14 3.00 -19.18
N VAL A 274 7.63 2.79 -17.94
CA VAL A 274 6.80 2.37 -16.80
C VAL A 274 5.72 3.40 -16.51
N TYR A 275 6.06 4.69 -16.55
CA TYR A 275 5.10 5.77 -16.32
C TYR A 275 4.04 5.85 -17.43
N ASN A 276 4.39 5.60 -18.69
CA ASN A 276 3.41 5.49 -19.78
C ASN A 276 2.46 4.29 -19.54
N GLY A 277 2.95 3.19 -18.98
CA GLY A 277 2.11 2.09 -18.50
C GLY A 277 1.16 2.52 -17.38
N PHE A 278 1.66 3.26 -16.40
CA PHE A 278 0.87 3.85 -15.30
C PHE A 278 -0.26 4.74 -15.83
N VAL A 279 -0.01 5.56 -16.86
CA VAL A 279 -1.02 6.40 -17.51
C VAL A 279 -2.16 5.55 -18.07
N PHE A 280 -1.85 4.47 -18.79
CA PHE A 280 -2.87 3.58 -19.33
C PHE A 280 -3.74 2.96 -18.23
N TRP A 281 -3.12 2.40 -17.19
CA TRP A 281 -3.86 1.77 -16.09
C TRP A 281 -4.67 2.78 -15.29
N THR A 282 -4.15 3.98 -15.07
CA THR A 282 -4.87 5.08 -14.41
C THR A 282 -6.14 5.46 -15.17
N VAL A 283 -6.04 5.65 -16.50
CA VAL A 283 -7.20 6.02 -17.32
C VAL A 283 -8.18 4.85 -17.43
N LEU A 284 -7.72 3.61 -17.63
CA LEU A 284 -8.57 2.42 -17.70
C LEU A 284 -9.35 2.18 -16.40
N THR A 285 -8.67 2.24 -15.25
CA THR A 285 -9.30 2.01 -13.93
C THR A 285 -10.30 3.10 -13.56
N SER A 286 -10.15 4.31 -14.11
CA SER A 286 -11.13 5.39 -13.90
C SER A 286 -12.44 5.23 -14.68
N LEU A 287 -12.43 4.46 -15.77
CA LEU A 287 -13.60 4.34 -16.65
C LEU A 287 -14.78 3.73 -15.92
N GLY A 288 -14.56 2.68 -15.12
CA GLY A 288 -15.61 2.02 -14.34
C GLY A 288 -16.33 3.01 -13.43
N VAL A 289 -15.56 3.78 -12.65
CA VAL A 289 -16.10 4.76 -11.69
C VAL A 289 -16.89 5.86 -12.38
N CYS A 290 -16.38 6.38 -13.49
CA CYS A 290 -17.08 7.42 -14.27
C CYS A 290 -18.36 6.88 -14.92
N VAL A 291 -18.38 5.60 -15.32
CA VAL A 291 -19.59 4.96 -15.84
C VAL A 291 -20.61 4.74 -14.72
N TRP A 292 -20.18 4.24 -13.56
CA TRP A 292 -21.06 3.87 -12.45
C TRP A 292 -21.88 5.02 -11.89
N TYR A 293 -21.35 6.24 -11.95
CA TYR A 293 -22.09 7.44 -11.59
C TYR A 293 -23.48 7.53 -12.24
N PHE A 294 -23.63 7.16 -13.52
CA PHE A 294 -24.92 7.32 -14.20
C PHE A 294 -26.01 6.37 -13.72
N PRO A 295 -25.81 5.04 -13.70
CA PRO A 295 -26.84 4.14 -13.23
C PRO A 295 -27.17 4.33 -11.75
N LEU A 296 -26.22 4.83 -10.96
CA LEU A 296 -26.42 5.17 -9.56
C LEU A 296 -27.42 6.34 -9.40
N TRP A 297 -27.24 7.46 -10.11
CA TRP A 297 -28.17 8.61 -10.03
C TRP A 297 -29.47 8.42 -10.83
N HIS A 298 -29.46 7.57 -11.86
CA HIS A 298 -30.67 7.23 -12.62
C HIS A 298 -31.45 6.05 -12.04
N MET A 299 -30.92 5.38 -11.00
CA MET A 299 -31.49 4.19 -10.38
C MET A 299 -31.83 3.09 -11.42
N GLY A 300 -30.91 2.86 -12.37
CA GLY A 300 -31.10 1.91 -13.47
C GLY A 300 -30.23 2.17 -14.69
N ILE A 301 -30.35 1.35 -15.74
CA ILE A 301 -29.56 1.50 -16.98
C ILE A 301 -29.88 2.84 -17.67
N SER A 302 -28.87 3.68 -17.82
CA SER A 302 -28.98 5.04 -18.35
C SER A 302 -28.65 5.17 -19.84
N GLY A 303 -27.99 4.16 -20.42
CA GLY A 303 -27.40 4.18 -21.76
C GLY A 303 -25.92 4.56 -21.78
N TRP A 304 -25.42 5.28 -20.76
CA TRP A 304 -24.01 5.66 -20.65
C TRP A 304 -23.09 4.46 -20.41
N GLU A 305 -23.63 3.33 -19.96
CA GLU A 305 -22.91 2.08 -19.76
C GLU A 305 -22.26 1.57 -21.05
N VAL A 306 -22.75 2.00 -22.24
CA VAL A 306 -22.12 1.72 -23.54
C VAL A 306 -20.66 2.17 -23.60
N MET A 307 -20.26 3.15 -22.78
CA MET A 307 -18.89 3.66 -22.73
C MET A 307 -17.87 2.63 -22.25
N VAL A 308 -18.29 1.53 -21.60
CA VAL A 308 -17.42 0.36 -21.33
C VAL A 308 -16.81 -0.19 -22.62
N MET A 309 -17.49 -0.04 -23.76
CA MET A 309 -17.03 -0.47 -25.08
C MET A 309 -15.85 0.34 -25.63
N SER A 310 -15.43 1.42 -24.96
CA SER A 310 -14.29 2.26 -25.36
C SER A 310 -12.98 1.47 -25.49
N THR A 311 -12.84 0.31 -24.83
CA THR A 311 -11.65 -0.55 -24.88
C THR A 311 -11.47 -1.30 -26.20
N ILE A 312 -12.51 -1.46 -27.03
CA ILE A 312 -12.49 -2.34 -28.21
C ILE A 312 -11.86 -1.70 -29.46
N THR A 313 -11.37 -0.47 -29.37
CA THR A 313 -10.78 0.27 -30.50
C THR A 313 -9.68 -0.46 -31.27
N PRO A 314 -8.93 -1.45 -30.73
CA PRO A 314 -8.02 -2.24 -31.54
C PRO A 314 -8.67 -2.95 -32.74
N PHE A 315 -10.00 -3.10 -32.81
CA PHE A 315 -10.70 -3.53 -34.03
C PHE A 315 -10.38 -2.65 -35.25
N LEU A 316 -10.12 -1.35 -35.05
CA LEU A 316 -9.75 -0.41 -36.12
C LEU A 316 -8.42 -0.80 -36.79
N LEU A 317 -7.54 -1.53 -36.10
CA LEU A 317 -6.28 -2.04 -36.65
C LEU A 317 -6.48 -3.19 -37.66
N SER A 318 -7.73 -3.62 -37.91
CA SER A 318 -8.08 -4.53 -39.01
C SER A 318 -7.89 -3.87 -40.37
N VAL A 319 -8.09 -2.55 -40.45
CA VAL A 319 -7.88 -1.74 -41.65
C VAL A 319 -6.39 -1.44 -41.81
N PRO A 320 -5.71 -1.93 -42.86
CA PRO A 320 -4.26 -1.78 -43.00
C PRO A 320 -3.77 -0.33 -43.02
N ALA A 321 -4.56 0.59 -43.59
CA ALA A 321 -4.25 2.02 -43.63
C ALA A 321 -4.26 2.63 -42.22
N ILE A 322 -5.31 2.38 -41.43
CA ILE A 322 -5.41 2.83 -40.04
C ILE A 322 -4.29 2.21 -39.20
N ARG A 323 -4.05 0.90 -39.33
CA ARG A 323 -2.98 0.21 -38.61
C ARG A 323 -1.61 0.84 -38.88
N SER A 324 -1.28 1.10 -40.15
CA SER A 324 -0.01 1.70 -40.52
C SER A 324 0.11 3.14 -40.02
N PHE A 325 -0.99 3.90 -40.06
CA PHE A 325 -1.07 5.25 -39.54
C PHE A 325 -0.83 5.30 -38.02
N VAL A 326 -1.52 4.45 -37.23
CA VAL A 326 -1.37 4.39 -35.77
C VAL A 326 0.04 3.96 -35.37
N ILE A 327 0.61 2.94 -36.04
CA ILE A 327 1.98 2.47 -35.73
C ILE A 327 3.02 3.56 -36.01
N SER A 328 2.87 4.27 -37.13
CA SER A 328 3.82 5.33 -37.51
C SER A 328 3.69 6.57 -36.63
N ASN A 329 2.51 6.82 -36.04
CA ASN A 329 2.21 7.99 -35.22
C ASN A 329 1.90 7.62 -33.76
N ASN A 330 2.53 6.56 -33.24
CA ASN A 330 2.19 5.99 -31.93
C ASN A 330 2.28 7.01 -30.78
N MET A 331 3.25 7.94 -30.83
CA MET A 331 3.36 9.07 -29.90
C MET A 331 2.08 9.90 -29.80
N ILE A 332 1.46 10.22 -30.95
CA ILE A 332 0.25 11.04 -31.00
C ILE A 332 -0.89 10.33 -30.27
N PHE A 333 -1.07 9.02 -30.49
CA PHE A 333 -2.13 8.24 -29.83
C PHE A 333 -1.91 8.11 -28.31
N HIS A 334 -0.66 7.99 -27.85
CA HIS A 334 -0.35 8.07 -26.41
C HIS A 334 -0.61 9.47 -25.85
N LEU A 335 -0.30 10.55 -26.57
CA LEU A 335 -0.64 11.91 -26.15
C LEU A 335 -2.16 12.11 -26.10
N LEU A 336 -2.90 11.62 -27.10
CA LEU A 336 -4.36 11.67 -27.10
C LEU A 336 -4.97 10.88 -25.94
N SER A 337 -4.37 9.78 -25.49
CA SER A 337 -4.88 9.05 -24.32
C SER A 337 -4.83 9.88 -23.03
N THR A 338 -3.97 10.90 -22.96
CA THR A 338 -3.90 11.80 -21.79
C THR A 338 -5.14 12.69 -21.63
N VAL A 339 -6.00 12.80 -22.66
CA VAL A 339 -7.32 13.46 -22.54
C VAL A 339 -8.13 12.86 -21.39
N GLY A 340 -8.00 11.56 -21.14
CA GLY A 340 -8.64 10.92 -19.98
C GLY A 340 -8.11 11.40 -18.64
N LEU A 341 -6.83 11.79 -18.54
CA LEU A 341 -6.28 12.41 -17.33
C LEU A 341 -6.71 13.87 -17.21
N PHE A 342 -6.77 14.62 -18.32
CA PHE A 342 -7.24 16.01 -18.34
C PHE A 342 -8.74 16.15 -18.03
N ALA A 343 -9.51 15.06 -18.05
CA ALA A 343 -10.94 15.07 -17.76
C ALA A 343 -11.28 15.60 -16.36
N TYR A 344 -10.32 15.64 -15.42
CA TYR A 344 -10.49 16.33 -14.12
C TYR A 344 -10.73 17.85 -14.23
N LEU A 345 -10.49 18.46 -15.40
CA LEU A 345 -10.82 19.87 -15.64
C LEU A 345 -12.28 20.05 -16.06
N ILE A 346 -12.99 18.95 -16.35
CA ILE A 346 -14.36 18.96 -16.83
C ILE A 346 -15.29 18.75 -15.63
N THR A 347 -16.12 19.73 -15.33
CA THR A 347 -17.05 19.70 -14.19
C THR A 347 -18.32 18.91 -14.51
N THR A 348 -18.75 18.87 -15.77
CA THR A 348 -19.95 18.15 -16.22
C THR A 348 -19.68 16.64 -16.33
N PRO A 349 -20.41 15.78 -15.58
CA PRO A 349 -20.26 14.31 -15.59
C PRO A 349 -20.20 13.67 -16.98
N GLU A 350 -21.11 14.04 -17.89
CA GLU A 350 -21.25 13.47 -19.23
C GLU A 350 -19.99 13.69 -20.07
N TYR A 351 -19.50 14.93 -20.09
CA TYR A 351 -18.30 15.30 -20.83
C TYR A 351 -17.03 14.76 -20.18
N ARG A 352 -17.01 14.58 -18.86
CA ARG A 352 -15.93 13.89 -18.15
C ARG A 352 -15.86 12.43 -18.60
N LEU A 353 -16.97 11.70 -18.57
CA LEU A 353 -17.05 10.32 -19.04
C LEU A 353 -16.65 10.18 -20.51
N LEU A 354 -17.14 11.04 -21.40
CA LEU A 354 -16.76 11.01 -22.82
C LEU A 354 -15.26 11.20 -23.02
N SER A 355 -14.63 12.10 -22.25
CA SER A 355 -13.20 12.36 -22.31
C SER A 355 -12.37 11.19 -21.77
N VAL A 356 -12.82 10.55 -20.69
CA VAL A 356 -12.22 9.33 -20.14
C VAL A 356 -12.34 8.18 -21.15
N GLY A 357 -13.52 7.97 -21.71
CA GLY A 357 -13.76 6.97 -22.75
C GLY A 357 -12.88 7.17 -23.98
N PHE A 358 -12.76 8.40 -24.48
CA PHE A 358 -11.83 8.74 -25.55
C PHE A 358 -10.37 8.43 -25.16
N GLY A 359 -9.97 8.79 -23.93
CA GLY A 359 -8.65 8.47 -23.38
C GLY A 359 -8.35 6.97 -23.39
N VAL A 360 -9.28 6.16 -22.88
CA VAL A 360 -9.19 4.68 -22.90
C VAL A 360 -9.11 4.16 -24.33
N SER A 361 -9.97 4.64 -25.22
CA SER A 361 -10.00 4.29 -26.64
C SER A 361 -8.65 4.53 -27.32
N MET A 362 -8.03 5.69 -27.11
CA MET A 362 -6.73 5.99 -27.68
C MET A 362 -5.61 5.17 -27.03
N GLY A 363 -5.69 4.94 -25.72
CA GLY A 363 -4.73 4.13 -24.97
C GLY A 363 -4.70 2.66 -25.42
N CYS A 364 -5.88 2.02 -25.55
CA CYS A 364 -6.01 0.65 -26.03
C CYS A 364 -5.45 0.51 -27.46
N LEU A 365 -5.76 1.48 -28.33
CA LEU A 365 -5.26 1.51 -29.71
C LEU A 365 -3.73 1.70 -29.76
N ALA A 366 -3.19 2.62 -28.95
CA ALA A 366 -1.76 2.92 -28.88
C ALA A 366 -0.94 1.72 -28.40
N TRP A 367 -1.34 1.09 -27.28
CA TRP A 367 -0.63 -0.07 -26.72
C TRP A 367 -0.72 -1.31 -27.61
N ALA A 368 -1.91 -1.61 -28.16
CA ALA A 368 -2.06 -2.74 -29.08
C ALA A 368 -1.20 -2.56 -30.34
N ALA A 369 -1.14 -1.34 -30.89
CA ALA A 369 -0.28 -1.01 -32.03
C ALA A 369 1.21 -1.09 -31.66
N LEU A 370 1.61 -0.60 -30.49
CA LEU A 370 2.99 -0.63 -30.01
C LEU A 370 3.50 -2.08 -29.83
N PHE A 371 2.74 -2.92 -29.12
CA PHE A 371 3.09 -4.34 -28.97
C PHE A 371 3.18 -5.05 -30.32
N TYR A 372 2.24 -4.77 -31.22
CA TYR A 372 2.26 -5.36 -32.55
C TYR A 372 3.43 -4.87 -33.41
N ALA A 373 3.82 -3.61 -33.29
CA ALA A 373 4.96 -3.04 -34.03
C ALA A 373 6.29 -3.68 -33.60
N GLU A 374 6.47 -3.95 -32.31
CA GLU A 374 7.69 -4.52 -31.73
C GLU A 374 7.77 -6.06 -31.85
N ARG A 375 6.79 -6.73 -32.48
CA ARG A 375 6.73 -8.20 -32.61
C ARG A 375 7.96 -8.84 -33.28
N SER A 376 8.68 -8.08 -34.10
CA SER A 376 9.89 -8.53 -34.79
C SER A 376 11.17 -8.40 -33.94
N GLN A 377 11.09 -7.68 -32.81
CA GLN A 377 12.20 -7.41 -31.90
C GLN A 377 11.85 -7.91 -30.48
N PRO A 378 12.04 -9.21 -30.19
CA PRO A 378 11.58 -9.83 -28.94
C PRO A 378 12.03 -9.11 -27.66
N HIS A 379 13.26 -8.56 -27.64
CA HIS A 379 13.79 -7.84 -26.50
C HIS A 379 13.13 -6.47 -26.24
N ARG A 380 12.70 -5.77 -27.31
CA ARG A 380 11.94 -4.51 -27.16
C ARG A 380 10.52 -4.78 -26.75
N LEU A 381 9.88 -5.80 -27.34
CA LEU A 381 8.56 -6.25 -26.92
C LEU A 381 8.54 -6.63 -25.44
N GLU A 382 9.52 -7.41 -24.98
CA GLU A 382 9.67 -7.78 -23.58
C GLU A 382 9.77 -6.54 -22.67
N ALA A 383 10.55 -5.53 -23.07
CA ALA A 383 10.66 -4.27 -22.36
C ALA A 383 9.32 -3.50 -22.30
N ARG A 384 8.58 -3.43 -23.42
CA ARG A 384 7.25 -2.80 -23.46
C ARG A 384 6.24 -3.53 -22.57
N VAL A 385 6.25 -4.86 -22.57
CA VAL A 385 5.37 -5.65 -21.70
C VAL A 385 5.75 -5.49 -20.24
N SER A 386 7.06 -5.48 -19.92
CA SER A 386 7.55 -5.23 -18.56
C SER A 386 7.11 -3.84 -18.07
N ALA A 387 7.27 -2.82 -18.91
CA ALA A 387 6.82 -1.46 -18.61
C ALA A 387 5.31 -1.38 -18.38
N PHE A 388 4.52 -2.08 -19.20
CA PHE A 388 3.07 -2.13 -19.08
C PHE A 388 2.62 -2.78 -17.76
N THR A 389 3.21 -3.93 -17.39
CA THR A 389 2.91 -4.64 -16.14
C THR A 389 3.39 -3.85 -14.92
N LEU A 390 4.59 -3.24 -14.98
CA LEU A 390 5.09 -2.38 -13.91
C LEU A 390 4.31 -1.06 -13.80
N GLY A 391 3.68 -0.61 -14.87
CA GLY A 391 2.73 0.50 -14.83
C GLY A 391 1.50 0.19 -13.98
N LEU A 392 0.99 -1.05 -14.03
CA LEU A 392 -0.07 -1.51 -13.11
C LEU A 392 0.42 -1.55 -11.67
N LEU A 393 1.61 -2.11 -11.44
CA LEU A 393 2.23 -2.15 -10.11
C LEU A 393 2.41 -0.74 -9.54
N LEU A 394 2.93 0.20 -10.33
CA LEU A 394 3.04 1.61 -9.95
C LEU A 394 1.66 2.24 -9.69
N SER A 395 0.64 1.91 -10.48
CA SER A 395 -0.74 2.39 -10.26
C SER A 395 -1.32 1.88 -8.95
N SER A 396 -1.14 0.59 -8.64
CA SER A 396 -1.57 -0.02 -7.38
C SER A 396 -0.78 0.56 -6.19
N ILE A 397 0.53 0.79 -6.32
CA ILE A 397 1.34 1.43 -5.29
C ILE A 397 0.93 2.89 -5.09
N ALA A 398 0.60 3.63 -6.15
CA ALA A 398 0.11 5.00 -6.04
C ALA A 398 -1.23 5.05 -5.29
N LYS A 399 -2.15 4.11 -5.58
CA LYS A 399 -3.37 3.93 -4.79
C LYS A 399 -3.05 3.58 -3.34
N TYR A 400 -2.11 2.66 -3.11
CA TYR A 400 -1.65 2.32 -1.77
C TYR A 400 -0.97 3.48 -1.04
N ALA A 401 -0.36 4.44 -1.72
CA ALA A 401 0.15 5.66 -1.09
C ALA A 401 -0.96 6.67 -0.76
N CYS A 402 -2.06 6.63 -1.52
CA CYS A 402 -3.15 7.60 -1.48
C CYS A 402 -4.47 6.97 -1.03
N TYR A 403 -4.41 6.08 -0.04
CA TYR A 403 -5.60 5.49 0.61
C TYR A 403 -6.57 4.86 -0.39
N SER A 404 -6.04 4.04 -1.30
CA SER A 404 -6.77 3.31 -2.33
C SER A 404 -7.36 4.17 -3.47
N ASN A 405 -7.17 5.49 -3.46
CA ASN A 405 -7.51 6.37 -4.59
C ASN A 405 -6.30 6.61 -5.50
N ASN A 406 -6.48 6.58 -6.82
CA ASN A 406 -5.39 6.97 -7.73
C ASN A 406 -5.35 8.50 -7.78
N PRO A 407 -4.22 9.14 -7.40
CA PRO A 407 -4.18 10.58 -7.25
C PRO A 407 -4.29 11.35 -8.57
N VAL A 408 -4.24 10.68 -9.72
CA VAL A 408 -4.33 11.31 -11.06
C VAL A 408 -5.66 10.95 -11.75
N TRP A 409 -6.59 10.29 -11.05
CA TRP A 409 -7.91 10.00 -11.61
C TRP A 409 -8.70 11.27 -11.96
N PRO A 410 -9.60 11.17 -12.96
CA PRO A 410 -10.45 12.27 -13.39
C PRO A 410 -11.50 12.68 -12.36
N ILE A 411 -11.78 11.84 -11.35
CA ILE A 411 -12.65 12.13 -10.20
C ILE A 411 -11.89 12.76 -9.01
N MET A 412 -10.60 13.06 -9.20
CA MET A 412 -9.74 13.70 -8.21
C MET A 412 -9.36 15.12 -8.67
N HIS A 413 -9.19 16.02 -7.72
CA HIS A 413 -8.69 17.38 -7.89
C HIS A 413 -8.00 17.86 -6.60
N GLY A 414 -7.32 19.01 -6.64
CA GLY A 414 -6.53 19.52 -5.51
C GLY A 414 -7.24 19.42 -4.13
N PRO A 415 -8.45 19.97 -3.96
CA PRO A 415 -9.16 19.89 -2.68
C PRO A 415 -9.52 18.48 -2.16
N ASN A 416 -9.74 17.48 -3.02
CA ASN A 416 -10.00 16.11 -2.58
C ASN A 416 -8.74 15.21 -2.60
N GLY A 417 -7.56 15.80 -2.81
CA GLY A 417 -6.26 15.11 -2.73
C GLY A 417 -5.65 14.71 -4.08
N GLY A 418 -6.19 15.20 -5.19
CA GLY A 418 -5.67 14.94 -6.53
C GLY A 418 -4.32 15.61 -6.82
N TRP A 419 -3.42 14.87 -7.45
CA TRP A 419 -2.11 15.30 -7.96
C TRP A 419 -2.11 15.40 -9.50
N ASN A 420 -3.28 15.70 -10.09
CA ASN A 420 -3.52 15.64 -11.53
C ASN A 420 -2.48 16.45 -12.33
N LYS A 421 -2.17 17.68 -11.92
CA LYS A 421 -1.20 18.55 -12.61
C LYS A 421 0.19 17.92 -12.70
N THR A 422 0.70 17.40 -11.58
CA THR A 422 1.99 16.72 -11.51
C THR A 422 1.98 15.46 -12.34
N GLY A 423 0.93 14.64 -12.18
CA GLY A 423 0.78 13.38 -12.90
C GLY A 423 0.72 13.57 -14.42
N ILE A 424 -0.04 14.55 -14.89
CA ILE A 424 -0.15 14.90 -16.31
C ILE A 424 1.17 15.43 -16.86
N THR A 425 1.88 16.26 -16.11
CA THR A 425 3.19 16.80 -16.54
C THR A 425 4.19 15.66 -16.73
N LEU A 426 4.26 14.74 -15.76
CA LEU A 426 5.09 13.54 -15.87
C LEU A 426 4.62 12.62 -17.01
N ALA A 427 3.32 12.50 -17.24
CA ALA A 427 2.75 11.71 -18.34
C ALA A 427 3.22 12.24 -19.70
N ILE A 428 3.13 13.55 -19.94
CA ILE A 428 3.57 14.18 -21.19
C ILE A 428 5.07 13.94 -21.40
N LEU A 429 5.89 14.22 -20.38
CA LEU A 429 7.34 14.00 -20.46
C LEU A 429 7.69 12.52 -20.71
N ALA A 430 7.01 11.60 -20.02
CA ALA A 430 7.20 10.17 -20.17
C ALA A 430 6.79 9.68 -21.57
N ILE A 431 5.68 10.17 -22.12
CA ILE A 431 5.22 9.81 -23.47
C ILE A 431 6.21 10.32 -24.52
N LEU A 432 6.60 11.59 -24.46
CA LEU A 432 7.59 12.18 -25.38
C LEU A 432 8.92 11.42 -25.34
N ARG A 433 9.31 10.91 -24.15
CA ARG A 433 10.54 10.15 -23.97
C ARG A 433 10.43 8.69 -24.42
N SER A 434 9.36 7.99 -24.04
CA SER A 434 9.14 6.55 -24.31
C SER A 434 8.89 6.24 -25.79
N THR A 435 8.32 7.19 -26.52
CA THR A 435 7.92 7.03 -27.93
C THR A 435 8.88 7.68 -28.94
N ARG A 436 9.97 8.31 -28.47
CA ARG A 436 10.98 8.99 -29.32
C ARG A 436 11.62 8.09 -30.38
N ASN A 437 11.75 6.80 -30.09
CA ASN A 437 12.31 5.82 -30.99
C ASN A 437 11.16 5.21 -31.79
N VAL A 438 10.98 5.67 -33.03
CA VAL A 438 9.94 5.16 -33.94
C VAL A 438 10.13 3.65 -34.10
N PRO A 439 9.07 2.82 -33.98
CA PRO A 439 9.15 1.41 -34.31
C PRO A 439 9.67 1.25 -35.74
N SER A 440 10.80 0.56 -35.92
CA SER A 440 11.33 0.29 -37.26
C SER A 440 10.23 -0.41 -38.06
N HIS A 441 9.91 0.07 -39.28
CA HIS A 441 8.90 -0.55 -40.15
C HIS A 441 9.02 -2.07 -40.09
N ALA A 442 7.96 -2.72 -39.59
CA ALA A 442 8.00 -4.15 -39.36
C ALA A 442 8.28 -4.86 -40.70
N PRO A 443 9.35 -5.66 -40.81
CA PRO A 443 9.56 -6.46 -42.01
C PRO A 443 8.35 -7.38 -42.20
N ASN A 444 7.86 -7.49 -43.44
CA ASN A 444 6.71 -8.34 -43.81
C ASN A 444 6.93 -9.85 -43.57
N HIS A 445 8.14 -10.26 -43.18
CA HIS A 445 8.50 -11.65 -42.92
C HIS A 445 8.47 -11.98 -41.43
N THR A 446 7.27 -12.12 -40.87
CA THR A 446 7.06 -12.87 -39.62
C THR A 446 6.49 -14.24 -39.97
N VAL A 447 7.13 -15.31 -39.47
CA VAL A 447 6.64 -16.68 -39.64
C VAL A 447 5.19 -16.77 -39.13
N PRO A 448 4.22 -17.27 -39.92
CA PRO A 448 2.84 -17.40 -39.47
C PRO A 448 2.76 -18.27 -38.21
N ALA A 449 2.15 -17.76 -37.15
CA ALA A 449 1.89 -18.55 -35.95
C ALA A 449 0.82 -19.62 -36.24
N LYS A 450 1.10 -20.89 -35.89
CA LYS A 450 0.12 -21.98 -35.97
C LYS A 450 -0.89 -21.99 -34.81
N GLY A 451 -0.69 -21.19 -33.74
CA GLY A 451 -1.66 -21.04 -32.66
C GLY A 451 -2.97 -20.39 -33.12
N SER A 452 -4.04 -20.59 -32.37
CA SER A 452 -5.33 -19.93 -32.66
C SER A 452 -5.32 -18.49 -32.18
N SER A 453 -5.62 -17.54 -33.08
CA SER A 453 -5.76 -16.13 -32.73
C SER A 453 -6.92 -15.90 -31.76
N THR A 454 -8.00 -16.69 -31.86
CA THR A 454 -9.15 -16.58 -30.95
C THR A 454 -8.78 -17.04 -29.55
N LEU A 455 -8.06 -18.15 -29.41
CA LEU A 455 -7.60 -18.62 -28.11
C LEU A 455 -6.58 -17.65 -27.48
N ALA A 456 -5.74 -17.01 -28.29
CA ALA A 456 -4.87 -15.93 -27.81
C ALA A 456 -5.67 -14.70 -27.35
N ALA A 457 -6.77 -14.36 -28.04
CA ALA A 457 -7.67 -13.28 -27.63
C ALA A 457 -8.34 -13.56 -26.28
N LEU A 458 -8.85 -14.79 -26.08
CA LEU A 458 -9.38 -15.24 -24.79
C LEU A 458 -8.31 -15.14 -23.70
N GLY A 459 -7.09 -15.62 -23.98
CA GLY A 459 -5.94 -15.47 -23.08
C GLY A 459 -5.70 -14.04 -22.61
N LEU A 460 -5.70 -13.09 -23.55
CA LEU A 460 -5.60 -11.67 -23.22
C LEU A 460 -6.79 -11.19 -22.38
N ALA A 461 -8.02 -11.58 -22.72
CA ALA A 461 -9.21 -11.18 -21.99
C ALA A 461 -9.14 -11.59 -20.50
N GLY A 462 -8.82 -12.85 -20.22
CA GLY A 462 -8.67 -13.36 -18.85
C GLY A 462 -7.50 -12.70 -18.10
N MET A 463 -6.39 -12.43 -18.78
CA MET A 463 -5.24 -11.74 -18.20
C MET A 463 -5.54 -10.27 -17.87
N PHE A 464 -6.13 -9.51 -18.80
CA PHE A 464 -6.52 -8.12 -18.53
C PHE A 464 -7.57 -8.03 -17.45
N PHE A 465 -8.56 -8.95 -17.46
CA PHE A 465 -9.59 -8.99 -16.44
C PHE A 465 -8.99 -9.29 -15.07
N SER A 466 -8.19 -10.35 -14.92
CA SER A 466 -7.53 -10.69 -13.64
C SER A 466 -6.63 -9.56 -13.11
N MET A 467 -5.87 -8.92 -13.98
CA MET A 467 -5.05 -7.76 -13.63
C MET A 467 -5.91 -6.58 -13.13
N HIS A 468 -7.01 -6.29 -13.80
CA HIS A 468 -7.88 -5.19 -13.42
C HIS A 468 -8.69 -5.53 -12.16
N SER A 469 -9.39 -6.66 -12.13
CA SER A 469 -10.30 -7.02 -11.03
C SER A 469 -9.57 -7.32 -9.73
N LEU A 470 -8.35 -7.87 -9.75
CA LEU A 470 -7.68 -8.34 -8.53
C LEU A 470 -6.39 -7.59 -8.16
N LEU A 471 -5.71 -6.96 -9.13
CA LEU A 471 -4.36 -6.41 -8.94
C LEU A 471 -4.27 -4.89 -9.16
N SER A 472 -5.38 -4.22 -9.47
CA SER A 472 -5.41 -2.76 -9.61
C SER A 472 -5.48 -2.02 -8.27
N ASP A 473 -5.69 -2.75 -7.17
CA ASP A 473 -5.52 -2.28 -5.80
C ASP A 473 -5.05 -3.43 -4.91
N SER A 474 -4.17 -3.12 -3.96
CA SER A 474 -3.59 -4.13 -3.08
C SER A 474 -4.56 -4.68 -2.03
N SER A 475 -5.64 -3.96 -1.72
CA SER A 475 -6.61 -4.33 -0.69
C SER A 475 -7.77 -5.18 -1.23
N THR A 476 -7.97 -5.27 -2.55
CA THR A 476 -9.07 -6.07 -3.13
C THR A 476 -9.07 -7.52 -2.64
N MET A 477 -7.97 -8.24 -2.81
CA MET A 477 -7.89 -9.64 -2.35
C MET A 477 -7.87 -9.77 -0.82
N VAL A 478 -7.51 -8.71 -0.09
CA VAL A 478 -7.58 -8.68 1.38
C VAL A 478 -9.04 -8.64 1.83
N LEU A 479 -9.86 -7.79 1.20
CA LEU A 479 -11.28 -7.66 1.54
C LEU A 479 -12.10 -8.89 1.11
N TRP A 480 -11.70 -9.62 0.07
CA TRP A 480 -12.34 -10.90 -0.29
C TRP A 480 -12.26 -11.97 0.81
N VAL A 481 -11.22 -11.90 1.64
CA VAL A 481 -10.93 -12.91 2.67
C VAL A 481 -11.18 -12.40 4.09
N TRP A 482 -11.76 -11.20 4.20
CA TRP A 482 -12.14 -10.57 5.45
C TRP A 482 -13.45 -11.13 6.00
N GLU A 483 -13.51 -11.35 7.32
CA GLU A 483 -14.65 -11.95 8.03
C GLU A 483 -14.83 -11.30 9.42
N GLY A 484 -14.40 -10.04 9.59
CA GLY A 484 -14.55 -9.29 10.84
C GLY A 484 -13.48 -9.55 11.91
N TRP A 485 -13.79 -9.14 13.14
CA TRP A 485 -12.94 -9.16 14.33
C TRP A 485 -13.21 -10.38 15.22
N PRO A 486 -12.21 -10.92 15.95
CA PRO A 486 -10.80 -10.52 15.92
C PRO A 486 -10.16 -10.77 14.56
N ALA A 487 -9.27 -9.87 14.13
CA ALA A 487 -8.62 -9.94 12.82
C ALA A 487 -7.77 -11.23 12.71
N ARG A 488 -8.30 -12.23 11.97
CA ARG A 488 -7.66 -13.54 11.75
C ARG A 488 -6.89 -13.64 10.43
N GLY A 489 -7.00 -12.63 9.58
CA GLY A 489 -6.46 -12.60 8.22
C GLY A 489 -5.58 -11.38 7.95
N PRO A 490 -5.22 -11.14 6.69
CA PRO A 490 -4.55 -9.91 6.28
C PRO A 490 -5.46 -8.68 6.52
N ILE A 491 -4.84 -7.51 6.55
CA ILE A 491 -5.45 -6.18 6.63
C ILE A 491 -4.80 -5.28 5.57
N ALA A 492 -5.49 -4.26 5.10
CA ALA A 492 -5.04 -3.45 3.96
C ALA A 492 -3.59 -2.93 4.12
N VAL A 493 -3.25 -2.43 5.31
CA VAL A 493 -1.89 -2.04 5.69
C VAL A 493 -1.44 -2.84 6.92
N PRO A 494 -0.28 -3.53 6.89
CA PRO A 494 0.76 -3.50 5.86
C PRO A 494 0.60 -4.54 4.74
N HIS A 495 -0.35 -5.47 4.85
CA HIS A 495 -0.33 -6.70 4.04
C HIS A 495 -0.63 -6.49 2.55
N GLY A 496 -1.22 -5.35 2.16
CA GLY A 496 -1.32 -4.95 0.75
C GLY A 496 0.04 -4.90 0.04
N SER A 497 1.13 -4.59 0.75
CA SER A 497 2.49 -4.65 0.20
C SER A 497 2.91 -6.06 -0.23
N TYR A 498 2.32 -7.11 0.33
CA TYR A 498 2.62 -8.49 -0.06
C TYR A 498 2.07 -8.77 -1.46
N THR A 499 0.90 -8.25 -1.81
CA THR A 499 0.37 -8.32 -3.18
C THR A 499 1.36 -7.71 -4.18
N HIS A 500 1.94 -6.54 -3.88
CA HIS A 500 2.94 -5.88 -4.73
C HIS A 500 4.20 -6.75 -4.93
N VAL A 501 4.79 -7.26 -3.84
CA VAL A 501 5.97 -8.14 -3.91
C VAL A 501 5.72 -9.36 -4.80
N TYR A 502 4.53 -9.95 -4.70
CA TYR A 502 4.16 -11.13 -5.46
C TYR A 502 3.85 -10.81 -6.94
N MET A 503 3.36 -9.60 -7.25
CA MET A 503 3.29 -9.08 -8.62
C MET A 503 4.70 -8.91 -9.23
N GLY A 504 5.64 -8.33 -8.47
CA GLY A 504 7.04 -8.19 -8.89
C GLY A 504 7.71 -9.55 -9.13
N LEU A 505 7.52 -10.51 -8.22
CA LEU A 505 8.03 -11.88 -8.34
C LEU A 505 7.44 -12.61 -9.55
N GLY A 506 6.14 -12.48 -9.81
CA GLY A 506 5.50 -13.06 -10.98
C GLY A 506 6.08 -12.51 -12.28
N LEU A 507 6.26 -11.20 -12.39
CA LEU A 507 6.92 -10.61 -13.57
C LEU A 507 8.35 -11.16 -13.75
N LEU A 508 9.15 -11.27 -12.69
CA LEU A 508 10.48 -11.88 -12.76
C LEU A 508 10.43 -13.33 -13.26
N ILE A 509 9.47 -14.14 -12.79
CA ILE A 509 9.27 -15.51 -13.28
C ILE A 509 8.92 -15.51 -14.78
N GLY A 510 8.03 -14.62 -15.22
CA GLY A 510 7.67 -14.47 -16.63
C GLY A 510 8.86 -14.12 -17.53
N LEU A 511 9.81 -13.32 -17.02
CA LEU A 511 10.99 -12.86 -17.76
C LEU A 511 12.15 -13.86 -17.78
N PHE A 512 12.41 -14.54 -16.66
CA PHE A 512 13.55 -15.46 -16.51
C PHE A 512 13.19 -16.93 -16.78
N TYR A 513 11.92 -17.30 -16.57
CA TYR A 513 11.44 -18.67 -16.75
C TYR A 513 10.19 -18.74 -17.66
N PRO A 514 10.23 -18.16 -18.88
CA PRO A 514 9.06 -18.10 -19.76
C PRO A 514 8.51 -19.48 -20.12
N SER A 515 9.37 -20.51 -20.18
CA SER A 515 8.96 -21.90 -20.40
C SER A 515 8.13 -22.48 -19.26
N PHE A 516 8.41 -22.08 -18.03
CA PHE A 516 7.63 -22.46 -16.86
C PHE A 516 6.34 -21.64 -16.77
N ALA A 517 6.44 -20.32 -17.00
CA ALA A 517 5.30 -19.40 -16.98
C ALA A 517 4.17 -19.79 -17.96
N ARG A 518 4.51 -20.44 -19.07
CA ARG A 518 3.56 -20.95 -20.07
C ARG A 518 3.18 -22.43 -19.89
N SER A 519 3.60 -23.09 -18.82
CA SER A 519 3.36 -24.52 -18.60
C SER A 519 1.96 -24.78 -18.01
N TRP A 520 1.41 -25.96 -18.29
CA TRP A 520 0.16 -26.40 -17.66
C TRP A 520 0.29 -26.57 -16.14
N THR A 521 1.49 -26.91 -15.66
CA THR A 521 1.78 -27.00 -14.22
C THR A 521 1.62 -25.65 -13.53
N PHE A 522 2.20 -24.59 -14.11
CA PHE A 522 2.12 -23.26 -13.51
C PHE A 522 0.71 -22.64 -13.64
N TYR A 523 0.02 -22.90 -14.76
CA TYR A 523 -1.41 -22.63 -14.85
C TYR A 523 -2.21 -23.35 -13.75
N GLY A 524 -1.93 -24.62 -13.49
CA GLY A 524 -2.57 -25.39 -12.42
C GLY A 524 -2.36 -24.78 -11.04
N ILE A 525 -1.16 -24.27 -10.74
CA ILE A 525 -0.89 -23.51 -9.50
C ILE A 525 -1.75 -22.25 -9.43
N GLY A 526 -1.82 -21.48 -10.52
CA GLY A 526 -2.69 -20.29 -10.60
C GLY A 526 -4.18 -20.62 -10.41
N ALA A 527 -4.65 -21.72 -11.01
CA ALA A 527 -6.03 -22.18 -10.88
C ALA A 527 -6.37 -22.65 -9.46
N ILE A 528 -5.45 -23.35 -8.79
CA ILE A 528 -5.58 -23.69 -7.36
C ILE A 528 -5.60 -22.40 -6.53
N GLY A 529 -4.74 -21.42 -6.84
CA GLY A 529 -4.74 -20.12 -6.17
C GLY A 529 -6.08 -19.38 -6.31
N ALA A 530 -6.65 -19.36 -7.52
CA ALA A 530 -7.98 -18.81 -7.78
C ALA A 530 -9.09 -19.54 -6.99
N ALA A 531 -9.05 -20.87 -6.93
CA ALA A 531 -10.00 -21.66 -6.16
C ALA A 531 -9.89 -21.39 -4.65
N LEU A 532 -8.66 -21.29 -4.13
CA LEU A 532 -8.39 -20.96 -2.73
C LEU A 532 -8.90 -19.56 -2.36
N LEU A 533 -8.62 -18.54 -3.18
CA LEU A 533 -9.12 -17.18 -2.96
C LEU A 533 -10.65 -17.12 -2.98
N THR A 534 -11.29 -17.93 -3.81
CA THR A 534 -12.76 -17.91 -3.98
C THR A 534 -13.47 -18.65 -2.85
N THR A 535 -12.89 -19.73 -2.31
CA THR A 535 -13.59 -20.65 -1.39
C THR A 535 -13.10 -20.62 0.05
N PHE A 536 -11.95 -20.00 0.34
CA PHE A 536 -11.40 -19.88 1.69
C PHE A 536 -11.25 -18.41 2.11
N SER A 537 -11.43 -18.15 3.41
CA SER A 537 -11.21 -16.84 4.03
C SER A 537 -9.84 -16.76 4.73
N HIS A 538 -9.54 -15.61 5.32
CA HIS A 538 -8.32 -15.32 6.07
C HIS A 538 -7.03 -15.57 5.27
N TRP A 539 -5.95 -15.96 5.97
CA TRP A 539 -4.64 -16.22 5.37
C TRP A 539 -4.65 -17.31 4.29
N THR A 540 -5.45 -18.37 4.43
CA THR A 540 -5.53 -19.45 3.42
C THR A 540 -6.05 -18.94 2.09
N GLY A 541 -7.14 -18.17 2.10
CA GLY A 541 -7.65 -17.49 0.90
C GLY A 541 -6.62 -16.51 0.34
N PHE A 542 -5.97 -15.74 1.21
CA PHE A 542 -4.97 -14.75 0.79
C PHE A 542 -3.75 -15.38 0.13
N TYR A 543 -3.22 -16.51 0.66
CA TYR A 543 -2.15 -17.25 0.01
C TYR A 543 -2.54 -17.74 -1.38
N GLY A 544 -3.82 -18.11 -1.57
CA GLY A 544 -4.40 -18.37 -2.89
C GLY A 544 -4.34 -17.15 -3.81
N GLY A 545 -4.75 -15.99 -3.31
CA GLY A 545 -4.67 -14.71 -4.04
C GLY A 545 -3.24 -14.32 -4.40
N LEU A 546 -2.28 -14.51 -3.50
CA LEU A 546 -0.85 -14.27 -3.76
C LEU A 546 -0.29 -15.21 -4.84
N ALA A 547 -0.67 -16.48 -4.84
CA ALA A 547 -0.30 -17.42 -5.90
C ALA A 547 -0.89 -17.01 -7.26
N LEU A 548 -2.13 -16.53 -7.27
CA LEU A 548 -2.79 -16.00 -8.46
C LEU A 548 -2.11 -14.72 -8.96
N ALA A 549 -1.70 -13.81 -8.07
CA ALA A 549 -0.97 -12.59 -8.44
C ALA A 549 0.37 -12.90 -9.14
N ILE A 550 1.13 -13.88 -8.63
CA ILE A 550 2.34 -14.36 -9.30
C ILE A 550 1.99 -14.90 -10.69
N TYR A 551 0.99 -15.79 -10.79
CA TYR A 551 0.62 -16.41 -12.06
C TYR A 551 0.20 -15.38 -13.11
N THR A 552 -0.69 -14.46 -12.75
CA THR A 552 -1.23 -13.43 -13.65
C THR A 552 -0.14 -12.52 -14.21
N THR A 553 0.76 -12.02 -13.36
CA THR A 553 1.86 -11.13 -13.80
C THR A 553 2.95 -11.88 -14.57
N ALA A 554 3.22 -13.15 -14.22
CA ALA A 554 4.12 -14.03 -14.97
C ALA A 554 3.57 -14.42 -16.35
N ALA A 555 2.25 -14.55 -16.49
CA ALA A 555 1.59 -14.87 -17.76
C ALA A 555 1.68 -13.71 -18.76
N ALA A 556 1.84 -12.45 -18.31
CA ALA A 556 1.77 -11.28 -19.19
C ALA A 556 2.80 -11.27 -20.33
N PRO A 557 4.12 -11.45 -20.06
CA PRO A 557 5.13 -11.56 -21.11
C PRO A 557 4.85 -12.69 -22.09
N VAL A 558 4.31 -13.82 -21.62
CA VAL A 558 4.02 -15.01 -22.42
C VAL A 558 2.81 -14.78 -23.34
N LEU A 559 1.69 -14.35 -22.78
CA LEU A 559 0.42 -14.24 -23.49
C LEU A 559 0.44 -13.08 -24.50
N ILE A 560 1.03 -11.94 -24.14
CA ILE A 560 1.18 -10.81 -25.07
C ILE A 560 2.14 -11.20 -26.22
N SER A 561 3.27 -11.84 -25.92
CA SER A 561 4.20 -12.31 -26.96
C SER A 561 3.60 -13.34 -27.90
N SER A 562 2.64 -14.15 -27.42
CA SER A 562 1.85 -15.04 -28.27
C SER A 562 0.87 -14.25 -29.15
N ALA A 563 0.13 -13.32 -28.56
CA ALA A 563 -0.92 -12.57 -29.23
C ALA A 563 -0.41 -11.68 -30.39
N VAL A 564 0.75 -11.05 -30.25
CA VAL A 564 1.31 -10.15 -31.28
C VAL A 564 1.76 -10.87 -32.56
N LYS A 565 1.84 -12.20 -32.54
CA LYS A 565 2.12 -13.01 -33.75
C LYS A 565 0.91 -13.12 -34.68
N HIS A 566 -0.26 -12.74 -34.20
CA HIS A 566 -1.51 -12.72 -34.96
C HIS A 566 -1.94 -11.28 -35.28
N SER A 567 -3.03 -11.11 -36.01
CA SER A 567 -3.61 -9.77 -36.27
C SER A 567 -4.02 -9.10 -34.95
N PRO A 568 -3.61 -7.85 -34.68
CA PRO A 568 -3.92 -7.16 -33.43
C PRO A 568 -5.43 -6.92 -33.25
N ALA A 569 -6.19 -6.77 -34.35
CA ALA A 569 -7.65 -6.69 -34.28
C ALA A 569 -8.29 -8.01 -33.83
N LYS A 570 -7.74 -9.16 -34.26
CA LYS A 570 -8.26 -10.47 -33.85
C LYS A 570 -7.87 -10.86 -32.44
N THR A 571 -6.73 -10.38 -31.93
CA THR A 571 -6.27 -10.70 -30.57
C THR A 571 -6.67 -9.65 -29.56
N PHE A 572 -6.21 -8.41 -29.70
CA PHE A 572 -6.54 -7.33 -28.76
C PHE A 572 -7.98 -6.84 -28.93
N GLY A 573 -8.50 -6.73 -30.15
CA GLY A 573 -9.89 -6.28 -30.39
C GLY A 573 -10.91 -7.25 -29.79
N ILE A 574 -10.85 -8.53 -30.17
CA ILE A 574 -11.69 -9.58 -29.58
C ILE A 574 -11.38 -9.75 -28.08
N GLY A 575 -10.11 -9.68 -27.68
CA GLY A 575 -9.71 -9.79 -26.28
C GLY A 575 -10.36 -8.73 -25.38
N PHE A 576 -10.34 -7.46 -25.79
CA PHE A 576 -11.03 -6.38 -25.07
C PHE A 576 -12.55 -6.53 -25.09
N LEU A 577 -13.13 -7.03 -26.19
CA LEU A 577 -14.57 -7.33 -26.23
C LEU A 577 -14.96 -8.39 -25.18
N ILE A 578 -14.22 -9.50 -25.12
CA ILE A 578 -14.48 -10.57 -24.13
C ILE A 578 -14.16 -10.09 -22.70
N TYR A 579 -13.11 -9.28 -22.53
CA TYR A 579 -12.81 -8.61 -21.27
C TYR A 579 -13.99 -7.75 -20.80
N ASN A 580 -14.63 -6.97 -21.69
CA ASN A 580 -15.81 -6.19 -21.32
C ASN A 580 -16.98 -7.08 -20.90
N ILE A 581 -17.16 -8.25 -21.54
CA ILE A 581 -18.18 -9.23 -21.10
C ILE A 581 -17.87 -9.72 -19.68
N LEU A 582 -16.60 -10.00 -19.35
CA LEU A 582 -16.22 -10.37 -17.99
C LEU A 582 -16.43 -9.21 -17.00
N VAL A 583 -16.15 -7.96 -17.39
CA VAL A 583 -16.43 -6.77 -16.57
C VAL A 583 -17.92 -6.64 -16.30
N LEU A 584 -18.78 -6.82 -17.30
CA LEU A 584 -20.24 -6.79 -17.12
C LEU A 584 -20.71 -7.95 -16.24
N ALA A 585 -20.22 -9.18 -16.48
CA ALA A 585 -20.52 -10.33 -15.63
C ALA A 585 -20.12 -10.10 -14.17
N HIS A 586 -18.98 -9.43 -13.93
CA HIS A 586 -18.51 -9.04 -12.59
C HIS A 586 -19.42 -8.01 -11.90
N VAL A 587 -20.23 -7.26 -12.64
CA VAL A 587 -21.26 -6.37 -12.09
C VAL A 587 -22.56 -7.13 -11.84
N TRP A 588 -22.94 -8.01 -12.78
CA TRP A 588 -24.20 -8.75 -12.72
C TRP A 588 -24.30 -9.67 -11.50
N VAL A 589 -23.18 -10.13 -10.92
CA VAL A 589 -23.21 -10.96 -9.71
C VAL A 589 -23.75 -10.24 -8.46
N VAL A 590 -23.77 -8.89 -8.45
CA VAL A 590 -24.31 -8.07 -7.35
C VAL A 590 -25.49 -7.21 -7.79
N ALA A 591 -25.41 -6.60 -8.98
CA ALA A 591 -26.46 -5.74 -9.52
C ALA A 591 -27.60 -6.53 -10.19
N TYR A 592 -27.77 -7.82 -9.85
CA TYR A 592 -28.66 -8.73 -10.57
C TYR A 592 -30.13 -8.30 -10.58
N ALA A 593 -30.56 -7.51 -9.58
CA ALA A 593 -31.90 -6.94 -9.51
C ALA A 593 -32.14 -5.81 -10.55
N PHE A 594 -31.08 -5.14 -11.03
CA PHE A 594 -31.17 -3.93 -11.84
C PHE A 594 -30.85 -4.13 -13.33
N VAL A 595 -30.33 -5.30 -13.70
CA VAL A 595 -29.79 -5.56 -15.04
C VAL A 595 -30.55 -6.69 -15.75
N PRO A 596 -30.89 -6.53 -17.05
CA PRO A 596 -31.52 -7.60 -17.82
C PRO A 596 -30.65 -8.86 -17.84
N GLY A 597 -31.25 -10.01 -17.46
CA GLY A 597 -30.53 -11.28 -17.34
C GLY A 597 -29.65 -11.41 -16.09
N GLY A 598 -29.62 -10.39 -15.23
CA GLY A 598 -28.93 -10.39 -13.94
C GLY A 598 -29.23 -11.59 -13.04
N PRO A 599 -30.50 -12.03 -12.89
CA PRO A 599 -30.84 -13.17 -12.04
C PRO A 599 -30.12 -14.48 -12.41
N LEU A 600 -29.65 -14.63 -13.66
CA LEU A 600 -28.86 -15.81 -14.08
C LEU A 600 -27.46 -15.84 -13.47
N MET A 601 -26.92 -14.69 -13.10
CA MET A 601 -25.57 -14.51 -12.57
C MET A 601 -25.57 -14.18 -11.07
N ARG A 602 -26.74 -14.12 -10.43
CA ARG A 602 -26.90 -13.82 -9.01
C ARG A 602 -25.93 -14.66 -8.18
N GLU A 603 -25.07 -13.99 -7.42
CA GLU A 603 -24.14 -14.61 -6.47
C GLU A 603 -23.08 -15.56 -7.10
N HIS A 604 -22.92 -15.54 -8.43
CA HIS A 604 -22.02 -16.45 -9.16
C HIS A 604 -20.63 -15.87 -9.48
N THR A 605 -19.93 -15.37 -8.45
CA THR A 605 -18.53 -14.94 -8.60
C THR A 605 -17.62 -16.13 -8.99
N ASP A 606 -17.97 -17.34 -8.56
CA ASP A 606 -17.30 -18.59 -8.94
C ASP A 606 -17.31 -18.82 -10.46
N TRP A 607 -18.41 -18.50 -11.15
CA TRP A 607 -18.49 -18.59 -12.61
C TRP A 607 -17.58 -17.58 -13.30
N VAL A 608 -17.52 -16.34 -12.79
CA VAL A 608 -16.65 -15.29 -13.32
C VAL A 608 -15.18 -15.68 -13.15
N MET A 609 -14.80 -16.19 -11.97
CA MET A 609 -13.45 -16.69 -11.69
C MET A 609 -13.09 -17.90 -12.57
N THR A 610 -14.02 -18.82 -12.76
CA THR A 610 -13.85 -19.99 -13.63
C THR A 610 -13.64 -19.57 -15.08
N ALA A 611 -14.48 -18.66 -15.62
CA ALA A 611 -14.35 -18.15 -16.97
C ALA A 611 -13.01 -17.43 -17.19
N MET A 612 -12.59 -16.59 -16.24
CA MET A 612 -11.29 -15.93 -16.25
C MET A 612 -10.14 -16.94 -16.39
N MET A 613 -10.13 -17.99 -15.56
CA MET A 613 -9.08 -19.02 -15.61
C MET A 613 -9.14 -19.86 -16.89
N LEU A 614 -10.33 -20.26 -17.36
CA LEU A 614 -10.50 -20.99 -18.62
C LEU A 614 -10.00 -20.17 -19.83
N PHE A 615 -10.23 -18.86 -19.82
CA PHE A 615 -9.73 -17.96 -20.86
C PHE A 615 -8.20 -17.84 -20.81
N MET A 616 -7.59 -17.74 -19.62
CA MET A 616 -6.13 -17.81 -19.48
C MET A 616 -5.57 -19.16 -19.95
N ALA A 617 -6.27 -20.27 -19.69
CA ALA A 617 -5.91 -21.61 -20.18
C ALA A 617 -5.90 -21.68 -21.73
N ALA A 618 -6.90 -21.10 -22.38
CA ALA A 618 -6.93 -20.96 -23.83
C ALA A 618 -5.72 -20.16 -24.36
N GLY A 619 -5.34 -19.10 -23.65
CA GLY A 619 -4.12 -18.33 -23.93
C GLY A 619 -2.85 -19.18 -23.85
N VAL A 620 -2.70 -19.96 -22.77
CA VAL A 620 -1.58 -20.89 -22.54
C VAL A 620 -1.48 -21.93 -23.66
N PHE A 621 -2.62 -22.53 -24.04
CA PHE A 621 -2.69 -23.48 -25.15
C PHE A 621 -2.19 -22.86 -26.47
N SER A 622 -2.65 -21.64 -26.79
CA SER A 622 -2.22 -20.93 -28.00
C SER A 622 -0.72 -20.56 -27.96
N ALA A 623 -0.21 -20.16 -26.79
CA ALA A 623 1.20 -19.83 -26.59
C ALA A 623 2.13 -21.04 -26.75
N GLN A 624 1.75 -22.22 -26.25
CA GLN A 624 2.50 -23.46 -26.45
C GLN A 624 2.50 -23.90 -27.92
N ALA A 625 1.33 -23.90 -28.57
CA ALA A 625 1.19 -24.28 -29.98
C ALA A 625 2.02 -23.38 -30.92
N SER A 626 2.08 -22.09 -30.62
CA SER A 626 2.84 -21.09 -31.39
C SER A 626 4.36 -21.18 -31.25
N GLU A 627 4.88 -21.96 -30.30
CA GLU A 627 6.32 -22.13 -30.10
C GLU A 627 6.80 -23.53 -30.55
N ALA A 628 6.01 -24.58 -30.35
CA ALA A 628 6.27 -25.93 -30.86
C ALA A 628 6.44 -25.98 -32.40
N SER A 629 5.90 -24.98 -33.10
CA SER A 629 5.85 -24.86 -34.55
C SER A 629 6.98 -24.03 -35.19
N SER A 630 7.98 -23.58 -34.40
CA SER A 630 9.18 -22.87 -34.89
C SER A 630 10.48 -23.71 -34.82
N PRO A 631 10.61 -24.82 -35.58
CA PRO A 631 11.80 -25.67 -35.55
C PRO A 631 13.06 -25.02 -36.16
N SER A 632 12.94 -24.00 -37.00
CA SER A 632 14.10 -23.26 -37.56
C SER A 632 14.80 -22.33 -36.55
N LEU A 633 14.12 -21.96 -35.46
CA LEU A 633 14.69 -21.22 -34.32
C LEU A 633 15.26 -22.16 -33.24
N ALA A 634 14.89 -23.44 -33.24
CA ALA A 634 15.46 -24.44 -32.32
C ALA A 634 16.95 -24.72 -32.59
N LYS A 635 17.45 -24.46 -33.81
CA LYS A 635 18.89 -24.47 -34.14
C LYS A 635 19.65 -23.21 -33.65
N ASN A 636 18.94 -22.16 -33.24
CA ASN A 636 19.49 -20.92 -32.67
C ASN A 636 19.36 -20.85 -31.13
N LYS A 637 19.21 -22.00 -30.46
CA LYS A 637 19.09 -22.12 -28.99
C LYS A 637 20.33 -21.66 -28.18
N SER A 638 21.35 -21.05 -28.79
CA SER A 638 22.62 -20.72 -28.11
C SER A 638 23.09 -19.26 -28.19
N LYS A 639 22.33 -18.32 -28.76
CA LYS A 639 22.71 -16.90 -28.65
C LYS A 639 22.09 -16.31 -27.38
N ALA A 640 22.88 -16.29 -26.32
CA ALA A 640 22.61 -15.48 -25.13
C ALA A 640 22.16 -14.08 -25.57
N PRO A 641 21.14 -13.47 -24.91
CA PRO A 641 20.62 -12.16 -25.30
C PRO A 641 21.76 -11.18 -25.52
N GLY A 642 21.71 -10.37 -26.58
CA GLY A 642 22.77 -9.40 -26.87
C GLY A 642 23.00 -8.46 -25.67
N PRO A 643 24.19 -7.85 -25.51
CA PRO A 643 24.49 -6.97 -24.39
C PRO A 643 23.47 -5.85 -24.16
N ALA A 644 22.85 -5.33 -25.24
CA ALA A 644 21.80 -4.31 -25.18
C ALA A 644 20.48 -4.83 -24.56
N ALA A 645 20.08 -6.07 -24.88
CA ALA A 645 18.87 -6.68 -24.31
C ALA A 645 19.05 -6.98 -22.81
N ARG A 646 20.23 -7.46 -22.42
CA ARG A 646 20.61 -7.65 -21.00
C ARG A 646 20.59 -6.34 -20.22
N LYS A 647 21.20 -5.29 -20.79
CA LYS A 647 21.22 -3.95 -20.20
C LYS A 647 19.80 -3.40 -20.02
N LEU A 648 18.92 -3.54 -21.00
CA LEU A 648 17.54 -3.05 -20.92
C LEU A 648 16.74 -3.77 -19.82
N ARG A 649 16.85 -5.10 -19.74
CA ARG A 649 16.20 -5.91 -18.69
C ARG A 649 16.63 -5.48 -17.29
N SER A 650 17.90 -5.13 -17.08
CA SER A 650 18.41 -4.70 -15.76
C SER A 650 17.66 -3.48 -15.19
N TYR A 651 17.26 -2.52 -16.03
CA TYR A 651 16.54 -1.32 -15.57
C TYR A 651 15.12 -1.62 -15.13
N TYR A 652 14.43 -2.58 -15.74
CA TYR A 652 13.11 -2.99 -15.26
C TYR A 652 13.20 -3.77 -13.94
N ILE A 653 14.30 -4.49 -13.69
CA ILE A 653 14.57 -5.09 -12.38
C ILE A 653 14.87 -4.01 -11.34
N TYR A 654 15.65 -2.98 -11.69
CA TYR A 654 15.83 -1.82 -10.82
C TYR A 654 14.50 -1.10 -10.54
N ALA A 655 13.63 -0.96 -11.54
CA ALA A 655 12.29 -0.40 -11.36
C ALA A 655 11.46 -1.26 -10.39
N ILE A 656 11.47 -2.59 -10.50
CA ILE A 656 10.84 -3.49 -9.51
C ILE A 656 11.39 -3.18 -8.12
N LEU A 657 12.71 -3.21 -7.92
CA LEU A 657 13.31 -2.98 -6.61
C LEU A 657 12.92 -1.62 -6.01
N VAL A 658 12.91 -0.55 -6.82
CA VAL A 658 12.48 0.79 -6.38
C VAL A 658 11.00 0.80 -5.99
N LEU A 659 10.14 0.16 -6.79
CA LEU A 659 8.71 0.08 -6.51
C LEU A 659 8.43 -0.76 -5.25
N GLU A 660 9.11 -1.89 -5.06
CA GLU A 660 8.95 -2.70 -3.85
C GLU A 660 9.44 -1.98 -2.59
N LEU A 661 10.56 -1.25 -2.69
CA LEU A 661 11.03 -0.41 -1.59
C LEU A 661 10.04 0.72 -1.27
N LEU A 662 9.44 1.33 -2.28
CA LEU A 662 8.39 2.33 -2.11
C LEU A 662 7.16 1.73 -1.42
N SER A 663 6.69 0.56 -1.89
CA SER A 663 5.58 -0.20 -1.30
C SER A 663 5.82 -0.53 0.17
N ALA A 664 7.00 -1.07 0.50
CA ALA A 664 7.38 -1.40 1.87
C ALA A 664 7.49 -0.15 2.76
N SER A 665 8.01 0.97 2.22
CA SER A 665 8.09 2.25 2.93
C SER A 665 6.70 2.80 3.24
N ILE A 666 5.76 2.73 2.29
CA ILE A 666 4.36 3.15 2.52
C ILE A 666 3.70 2.26 3.58
N ALA A 667 3.91 0.94 3.52
CA ALA A 667 3.35 0.01 4.49
C ALA A 667 3.84 0.28 5.91
N PHE A 668 5.11 0.66 6.05
CA PHE A 668 5.70 1.07 7.32
C PHE A 668 5.13 2.41 7.82
N LEU A 669 5.04 3.42 6.95
CA LEU A 669 4.55 4.76 7.30
C LEU A 669 3.05 4.79 7.64
N ARG A 670 2.25 3.90 7.06
CA ARG A 670 0.80 3.81 7.29
C ARG A 670 0.42 2.72 8.30
N PHE A 671 1.39 2.14 9.03
CA PHE A 671 1.10 1.05 9.96
C PHE A 671 0.13 1.53 11.06
N PRO A 672 -1.00 0.84 11.32
CA PRO A 672 -1.99 1.31 12.28
C PRO A 672 -1.44 1.36 13.72
N THR A 673 -1.66 2.47 14.42
CA THR A 673 -1.20 2.64 15.81
C THR A 673 -2.17 2.07 16.85
N TYR A 674 -3.46 1.93 16.50
CA TYR A 674 -4.53 1.42 17.36
C TYR A 674 -4.64 2.10 18.75
N ASP A 675 -4.11 3.32 18.92
CA ASP A 675 -4.31 4.18 20.10
C ASP A 675 -5.32 5.27 19.77
N TYR A 676 -6.58 4.86 19.66
CA TYR A 676 -7.68 5.73 19.29
C TYR A 676 -8.44 6.19 20.53
N LYS A 677 -8.85 7.45 20.54
CA LYS A 677 -9.53 8.08 21.70
C LYS A 677 -10.88 8.66 21.29
N PRO A 678 -11.95 8.40 22.07
CA PRO A 678 -13.26 9.03 21.88
C PRO A 678 -13.19 10.53 22.18
N TYR A 679 -14.18 11.29 21.70
CA TYR A 679 -14.19 12.75 21.84
C TYR A 679 -14.51 13.23 23.27
N HIS A 680 -15.43 12.55 23.95
CA HIS A 680 -15.92 12.95 25.27
C HIS A 680 -15.80 11.83 26.32
N PRO A 681 -14.57 11.40 26.68
CA PRO A 681 -14.36 10.37 27.69
C PRO A 681 -14.81 10.79 29.11
N GLU A 682 -14.84 12.08 29.40
CA GLU A 682 -15.22 12.65 30.70
C GLU A 682 -16.70 12.44 31.04
N THR A 683 -17.57 12.39 30.03
CA THR A 683 -19.00 12.11 30.18
C THR A 683 -19.35 10.65 29.92
N LYS A 684 -18.35 9.82 29.58
CA LYS A 684 -18.55 8.43 29.10
C LYS A 684 -19.58 8.34 27.98
N SER A 685 -19.62 9.33 27.09
CA SER A 685 -20.59 9.34 26.00
C SER A 685 -20.08 8.65 24.74
N ILE A 686 -20.99 8.07 23.99
CA ILE A 686 -20.81 7.58 22.63
C ILE A 686 -21.63 8.47 21.71
N THR A 687 -20.97 9.13 20.76
CA THR A 687 -21.63 9.77 19.63
C THR A 687 -21.68 8.78 18.47
N ALA A 688 -22.86 8.27 18.12
CA ALA A 688 -23.03 7.25 17.09
C ALA A 688 -23.79 7.81 15.88
N GLY A 689 -23.30 7.55 14.67
CA GLY A 689 -23.90 8.02 13.43
C GLY A 689 -24.15 6.92 12.40
N ILE A 690 -25.08 7.15 11.48
CA ILE A 690 -25.34 6.30 10.32
C ILE A 690 -25.34 7.16 9.07
N TRP A 691 -24.73 6.66 7.99
CA TRP A 691 -24.74 7.36 6.71
C TRP A 691 -24.68 6.41 5.51
N THR A 692 -25.60 6.57 4.56
CA THR A 692 -25.47 5.98 3.22
C THR A 692 -24.62 6.89 2.32
N ILE A 693 -23.48 6.37 1.86
CA ILE A 693 -22.41 7.23 1.32
C ILE A 693 -22.33 7.26 -0.21
N HIS A 694 -23.29 6.63 -0.89
CA HIS A 694 -23.39 6.61 -2.35
C HIS A 694 -22.06 6.28 -3.03
N PHE A 695 -21.40 5.24 -2.51
CA PHE A 695 -20.10 4.76 -2.98
C PHE A 695 -18.97 5.81 -2.98
N SER A 696 -19.08 6.82 -2.11
CA SER A 696 -18.12 7.94 -1.97
C SER A 696 -17.95 8.78 -3.25
N LEU A 697 -19.03 8.96 -4.00
CA LEU A 697 -19.12 9.91 -5.10
C LEU A 697 -20.15 10.99 -4.77
N ASP A 698 -19.76 12.25 -4.98
CA ASP A 698 -20.68 13.38 -4.82
C ASP A 698 -21.51 13.64 -6.09
N ASN A 699 -22.48 14.56 -5.99
CA ASN A 699 -23.39 14.93 -7.08
C ASN A 699 -22.70 15.48 -8.34
N ASP A 700 -21.40 15.76 -8.30
CA ASP A 700 -20.62 16.27 -9.42
C ASP A 700 -19.56 15.25 -9.88
N MET A 701 -19.73 13.98 -9.50
CA MET A 701 -18.85 12.84 -9.80
C MET A 701 -17.43 13.01 -9.22
N TRP A 702 -17.28 13.71 -8.10
CA TRP A 702 -16.02 13.80 -7.37
C TRP A 702 -15.95 12.78 -6.24
N SER A 703 -14.73 12.35 -5.94
CA SER A 703 -14.44 11.60 -4.72
C SER A 703 -14.77 12.45 -3.48
N SER A 704 -15.62 11.93 -2.58
CA SER A 704 -16.22 12.69 -1.48
C SER A 704 -15.64 12.39 -0.08
N GLU A 705 -14.68 11.46 0.05
CA GLU A 705 -14.18 10.93 1.31
C GLU A 705 -13.59 12.00 2.24
N ARG A 706 -12.93 13.03 1.69
CA ARG A 706 -12.39 14.14 2.49
C ARG A 706 -13.46 15.03 3.10
N ARG A 707 -14.54 15.27 2.35
CA ARG A 707 -15.68 16.04 2.84
C ARG A 707 -16.46 15.24 3.89
N MET A 708 -16.60 13.93 3.67
CA MET A 708 -17.15 13.02 4.67
C MET A 708 -16.33 13.05 5.96
N ARG A 709 -14.99 12.93 5.86
CA ARG A 709 -14.07 13.04 7.00
C ARG A 709 -14.31 14.33 7.77
N ASP A 710 -14.35 15.47 7.08
CA ASP A 710 -14.52 16.77 7.73
C ASP A 710 -15.83 16.82 8.54
N LEU A 711 -16.93 16.32 7.97
CA LEU A 711 -18.22 16.28 8.65
C LEU A 711 -18.23 15.33 9.86
N ILE A 712 -17.71 14.11 9.70
CA ILE A 712 -17.64 13.10 10.78
C ILE A 712 -16.79 13.62 11.94
N LYS A 713 -15.66 14.28 11.62
CA LYS A 713 -14.76 14.86 12.62
C LYS A 713 -15.42 16.02 13.37
N GLU A 714 -16.02 16.94 12.64
CA GLU A 714 -16.62 18.15 13.22
C GLU A 714 -17.91 17.85 14.01
N LEU A 715 -18.61 16.76 13.71
CA LEU A 715 -19.73 16.26 14.52
C LEU A 715 -19.28 15.41 15.72
N GLU A 716 -17.97 15.24 15.92
CA GLU A 716 -17.40 14.51 17.04
C GLU A 716 -17.92 13.06 17.16
N ILE A 717 -18.05 12.38 16.02
CA ILE A 717 -18.62 11.02 15.96
C ILE A 717 -17.58 9.98 16.42
N ASP A 718 -17.97 9.16 17.39
CA ASP A 718 -17.16 8.09 17.96
C ASP A 718 -17.37 6.75 17.25
N VAL A 719 -18.60 6.46 16.82
CA VAL A 719 -18.96 5.21 16.13
C VAL A 719 -19.80 5.56 14.92
N ILE A 720 -19.46 5.05 13.73
CA ILE A 720 -20.23 5.32 12.52
C ILE A 720 -20.44 4.05 11.69
N GLY A 721 -21.70 3.81 11.32
CA GLY A 721 -22.08 2.87 10.28
C GLY A 721 -22.07 3.58 8.93
N LEU A 722 -21.40 3.01 7.94
CA LEU A 722 -21.44 3.47 6.55
C LEU A 722 -22.11 2.40 5.69
N LEU A 723 -23.03 2.81 4.82
CA LEU A 723 -23.76 1.91 3.91
C LEU A 723 -23.45 2.29 2.46
N GLU A 724 -23.62 1.34 1.54
CA GLU A 724 -23.12 1.46 0.16
C GLU A 724 -21.60 1.70 0.12
N SER A 725 -20.89 0.86 0.90
CA SER A 725 -19.46 1.00 1.16
C SER A 725 -18.57 -0.01 0.42
N ASP A 726 -19.13 -0.98 -0.33
CA ASP A 726 -18.33 -1.91 -1.16
C ASP A 726 -17.84 -1.20 -2.43
N LEU A 727 -16.55 -0.85 -2.42
CA LEU A 727 -15.87 -0.18 -3.53
C LEU A 727 -14.85 -1.08 -4.25
N GLN A 728 -14.78 -2.36 -3.91
CA GLN A 728 -13.75 -3.30 -4.40
C GLN A 728 -14.13 -4.01 -5.70
N ARG A 729 -14.87 -3.30 -6.56
CA ARG A 729 -15.28 -3.76 -7.89
C ARG A 729 -14.76 -2.84 -8.96
N ILE A 730 -14.56 -3.37 -10.18
CA ILE A 730 -14.06 -2.59 -11.33
C ILE A 730 -14.89 -1.32 -11.57
N ILE A 731 -16.22 -1.41 -11.45
CA ILE A 731 -17.13 -0.26 -11.60
C ILE A 731 -16.95 0.81 -10.52
N MET A 732 -16.40 0.44 -9.36
CA MET A 732 -16.07 1.37 -8.27
C MET A 732 -14.58 1.72 -8.22
N GLY A 733 -13.80 1.27 -9.22
CA GLY A 733 -12.38 1.57 -9.36
C GLY A 733 -11.47 0.71 -8.48
N ASN A 734 -12.00 -0.35 -7.86
CA ASN A 734 -11.33 -1.18 -6.85
C ASN A 734 -10.70 -0.33 -5.75
N ARG A 735 -11.48 0.46 -5.04
CA ARG A 735 -10.98 1.35 -3.98
C ARG A 735 -11.56 1.00 -2.62
N ASP A 736 -11.17 1.73 -1.60
CA ASP A 736 -11.65 1.55 -0.23
C ASP A 736 -11.56 2.86 0.56
N THR A 737 -12.69 3.55 0.67
CA THR A 737 -12.84 4.79 1.44
C THR A 737 -12.55 4.61 2.92
N THR A 738 -12.83 3.42 3.46
CA THR A 738 -12.73 3.18 4.90
C THR A 738 -11.28 3.26 5.38
N GLN A 739 -10.30 2.96 4.52
CA GLN A 739 -8.87 3.16 4.83
C GLN A 739 -8.56 4.62 5.16
N PHE A 740 -9.02 5.55 4.32
CA PHE A 740 -8.76 6.98 4.55
C PHE A 740 -9.46 7.46 5.82
N LEU A 741 -10.73 7.12 5.99
CA LEU A 741 -11.51 7.54 7.15
C LEU A 741 -10.93 6.97 8.45
N ALA A 742 -10.60 5.68 8.50
CA ALA A 742 -10.07 5.02 9.69
C ALA A 742 -8.70 5.58 10.11
N GLU A 743 -7.80 5.80 9.15
CA GLU A 743 -6.45 6.32 9.43
C GLU A 743 -6.48 7.81 9.79
N ASP A 744 -7.26 8.65 9.10
CA ASP A 744 -7.29 10.10 9.35
C ASP A 744 -8.09 10.47 10.60
N LEU A 745 -9.18 9.75 10.90
CA LEU A 745 -10.00 9.98 12.10
C LEU A 745 -9.48 9.23 13.33
N GLY A 746 -8.54 8.30 13.15
CA GLY A 746 -8.07 7.40 14.21
C GLY A 746 -9.22 6.54 14.73
N MET A 747 -9.63 5.56 13.93
CA MET A 747 -10.73 4.64 14.23
C MET A 747 -10.34 3.19 13.87
N TYR A 748 -10.81 2.24 14.67
CA TYR A 748 -10.91 0.83 14.26
C TYR A 748 -11.92 0.72 13.13
N VAL A 749 -11.72 -0.25 12.25
CA VAL A 749 -12.59 -0.49 11.11
C VAL A 749 -12.94 -1.97 11.03
N ASP A 750 -14.22 -2.23 10.83
CA ASP A 750 -14.70 -3.45 10.17
C ASP A 750 -15.23 -3.05 8.78
N TYR A 751 -14.59 -3.60 7.75
CA TYR A 751 -14.93 -3.35 6.35
C TYR A 751 -16.29 -3.95 5.94
N GLY A 752 -16.86 -4.81 6.78
CA GLY A 752 -18.06 -5.60 6.49
C GLY A 752 -17.84 -6.76 5.53
N PRO A 753 -18.93 -7.35 5.02
CA PRO A 753 -18.84 -8.45 4.07
C PRO A 753 -17.99 -8.07 2.85
N GLY A 754 -17.05 -8.93 2.49
CA GLY A 754 -16.22 -8.73 1.29
C GLY A 754 -17.04 -8.70 -0.01
N PRO A 755 -16.48 -8.19 -1.12
CA PRO A 755 -17.18 -8.11 -2.41
C PRO A 755 -17.58 -9.48 -3.00
N ASN A 756 -16.97 -10.57 -2.52
CA ASN A 756 -17.37 -11.94 -2.85
C ASN A 756 -18.65 -12.40 -2.14
N LYS A 757 -19.25 -11.57 -1.27
CA LYS A 757 -20.53 -11.81 -0.58
C LYS A 757 -21.72 -11.12 -1.25
N HIS A 758 -21.49 -10.44 -2.39
CA HIS A 758 -22.53 -9.94 -3.30
C HIS A 758 -23.53 -8.95 -2.69
N THR A 759 -23.06 -8.10 -1.78
CA THR A 759 -23.84 -6.97 -1.23
C THR A 759 -23.27 -5.63 -1.72
N TRP A 760 -23.99 -4.54 -1.48
CA TRP A 760 -23.46 -3.18 -1.69
C TRP A 760 -22.54 -2.69 -0.55
N GLY A 761 -22.30 -3.54 0.44
CA GLY A 761 -21.41 -3.27 1.56
C GLY A 761 -22.05 -2.50 2.70
N SER A 762 -21.58 -2.81 3.90
CA SER A 762 -21.76 -2.01 5.11
C SER A 762 -20.43 -1.98 5.85
N ALA A 763 -20.05 -0.88 6.46
CA ALA A 763 -18.82 -0.76 7.23
C ALA A 763 -19.11 -0.16 8.61
N LEU A 764 -18.31 -0.55 9.60
CA LEU A 764 -18.34 0.02 10.95
C LEU A 764 -16.98 0.64 11.24
N LEU A 765 -16.96 1.92 11.59
CA LEU A 765 -15.78 2.59 12.13
C LEU A 765 -16.05 2.98 13.58
N SER A 766 -15.05 2.79 14.44
CA SER A 766 -15.19 3.03 15.88
C SER A 766 -13.92 3.59 16.50
N LYS A 767 -14.03 4.63 17.34
CA LYS A 767 -12.95 5.09 18.22
C LYS A 767 -12.71 4.13 19.39
N PHE A 768 -13.68 3.28 19.69
CA PHE A 768 -13.58 2.20 20.68
C PHE A 768 -13.07 0.89 20.05
N PRO A 769 -12.26 0.09 20.75
CA PRO A 769 -11.81 -1.21 20.27
C PRO A 769 -12.97 -2.12 19.86
N ILE A 770 -12.90 -2.67 18.64
CA ILE A 770 -13.81 -3.73 18.16
C ILE A 770 -13.27 -5.08 18.66
N LEU A 771 -13.92 -5.66 19.67
CA LEU A 771 -13.45 -6.92 20.26
C LEU A 771 -13.84 -8.13 19.41
N ASN A 772 -15.04 -8.10 18.85
CA ASN A 772 -15.58 -9.16 18.01
C ASN A 772 -16.55 -8.55 17.00
N SER A 773 -16.59 -9.08 15.79
CA SER A 773 -17.66 -8.76 14.84
C SER A 773 -18.00 -9.93 13.95
N THR A 774 -19.28 -10.04 13.63
CA THR A 774 -19.85 -11.09 12.78
C THR A 774 -20.65 -10.44 11.66
N HIS A 775 -20.46 -10.95 10.45
CA HIS A 775 -21.21 -10.51 9.27
C HIS A 775 -22.38 -11.45 9.01
N HIS A 776 -23.54 -10.86 8.75
CA HIS A 776 -24.77 -11.58 8.44
C HIS A 776 -25.24 -11.17 7.05
N LEU A 777 -25.54 -12.15 6.20
CA LEU A 777 -26.27 -11.96 4.95
C LEU A 777 -27.71 -12.36 5.21
N LEU A 778 -28.63 -11.39 5.17
CA LEU A 778 -30.01 -11.63 5.55
C LEU A 778 -30.80 -12.29 4.42
N PRO A 779 -31.91 -13.00 4.74
CA PRO A 779 -32.70 -13.69 3.73
C PRO A 779 -33.19 -12.75 2.64
N SER A 780 -33.00 -13.16 1.38
CA SER A 780 -33.46 -12.43 0.21
C SER A 780 -33.89 -13.42 -0.88
N PRO A 781 -35.15 -13.89 -0.89
CA PRO A 781 -35.60 -14.83 -1.90
C PRO A 781 -35.67 -14.24 -3.32
N VAL A 782 -35.87 -12.93 -3.46
CA VAL A 782 -36.10 -12.29 -4.77
C VAL A 782 -35.14 -11.15 -5.05
N GLY A 783 -34.98 -10.24 -4.10
CA GLY A 783 -34.30 -8.96 -4.26
C GLY A 783 -32.83 -8.97 -3.88
N GLU A 784 -32.39 -7.84 -3.34
CA GLU A 784 -31.02 -7.60 -2.92
C GLU A 784 -30.65 -8.33 -1.61
N LEU A 785 -29.46 -8.94 -1.59
CA LEU A 785 -28.83 -9.44 -0.36
C LEU A 785 -28.46 -8.30 0.58
N ALA A 786 -29.18 -8.22 1.70
CA ALA A 786 -28.98 -7.21 2.73
C ALA A 786 -27.85 -7.60 3.71
N PRO A 787 -26.77 -6.79 3.84
CA PRO A 787 -25.70 -7.02 4.81
C PRO A 787 -26.03 -6.46 6.20
N ALA A 788 -25.65 -7.18 7.24
CA ALA A 788 -25.56 -6.66 8.61
C ALA A 788 -24.22 -6.99 9.27
N ILE A 789 -23.71 -6.04 10.06
CA ILE A 789 -22.59 -6.25 10.99
C ILE A 789 -23.19 -6.29 12.39
N HIS A 790 -22.80 -7.29 13.18
CA HIS A 790 -22.99 -7.30 14.63
C HIS A 790 -21.60 -7.26 15.28
N ALA A 791 -21.27 -6.16 15.95
CA ALA A 791 -19.98 -5.95 16.58
C ALA A 791 -20.13 -5.70 18.08
N THR A 792 -19.19 -6.19 18.88
CA THR A 792 -19.07 -5.88 20.31
C THR A 792 -17.89 -4.93 20.50
N LEU A 793 -18.16 -3.76 21.06
CA LEU A 793 -17.17 -2.71 21.36
C LEU A 793 -16.84 -2.67 22.86
N ASP A 794 -15.61 -2.31 23.21
CA ASP A 794 -15.22 -1.95 24.57
C ASP A 794 -15.37 -0.44 24.80
N CYS A 795 -16.51 -0.04 25.37
CA CYS A 795 -16.85 1.35 25.61
C CYS A 795 -16.68 1.67 27.09
N TYR A 796 -15.58 2.32 27.46
CA TYR A 796 -15.30 2.73 28.84
C TYR A 796 -15.29 1.57 29.87
N GLY A 797 -14.89 0.37 29.44
CA GLY A 797 -14.88 -0.84 30.27
C GLY A 797 -16.21 -1.61 30.29
N GLU A 798 -17.23 -1.15 29.55
CA GLU A 798 -18.50 -1.84 29.36
C GLU A 798 -18.64 -2.32 27.90
N LEU A 799 -19.17 -3.53 27.73
CA LEU A 799 -19.35 -4.13 26.41
C LEU A 799 -20.67 -3.65 25.79
N VAL A 800 -20.57 -2.96 24.66
CA VAL A 800 -21.73 -2.42 23.92
C VAL A 800 -21.80 -3.09 22.55
N ASP A 801 -22.97 -3.64 22.20
CA ASP A 801 -23.20 -4.26 20.90
C ASP A 801 -23.71 -3.24 19.88
N VAL A 802 -23.04 -3.12 18.73
CA VAL A 802 -23.41 -2.22 17.64
C VAL A 802 -23.79 -3.04 16.41
N PHE A 803 -24.96 -2.74 15.88
CA PHE A 803 -25.49 -3.33 14.65
C PHE A 803 -25.43 -2.29 13.53
N VAL A 804 -24.84 -2.63 12.39
CA VAL A 804 -24.89 -1.81 11.16
C VAL A 804 -25.66 -2.59 10.11
N PHE A 805 -26.71 -2.00 9.53
CA PHE A 805 -27.60 -2.75 8.64
C PHE A 805 -28.09 -1.94 7.43
N HIS A 806 -28.00 -2.54 6.24
CA HIS A 806 -28.59 -2.01 5.01
C HIS A 806 -29.72 -2.93 4.57
N SER A 807 -30.98 -2.47 4.66
CA SER A 807 -32.16 -3.22 4.22
C SER A 807 -32.23 -3.33 2.70
N GLY A 808 -32.87 -4.40 2.23
CA GLY A 808 -33.29 -4.55 0.84
C GLY A 808 -34.31 -3.49 0.40
N GLN A 809 -34.51 -3.42 -0.91
CA GLN A 809 -35.25 -2.35 -1.57
C GLN A 809 -36.76 -2.34 -1.29
N GLU A 810 -37.43 -1.25 -1.67
CA GLU A 810 -38.87 -1.09 -1.46
C GLU A 810 -39.69 -2.12 -2.27
N GLU A 811 -39.21 -2.43 -3.48
CA GLU A 811 -39.82 -3.25 -4.51
C GLU A 811 -40.01 -4.72 -4.10
N ASP A 812 -39.28 -5.19 -3.08
CA ASP A 812 -39.33 -6.57 -2.57
C ASP A 812 -39.85 -6.64 -1.12
N PRO A 813 -41.18 -6.50 -0.87
CA PRO A 813 -41.75 -6.49 0.48
C PRO A 813 -41.46 -7.74 1.31
N GLU A 814 -41.41 -8.91 0.67
CA GLU A 814 -41.16 -10.18 1.37
C GLU A 814 -39.72 -10.29 1.87
N ASP A 815 -38.75 -9.87 1.06
CA ASP A 815 -37.35 -9.76 1.45
C ASP A 815 -37.24 -8.83 2.67
N ARG A 816 -37.83 -7.63 2.61
CA ARG A 816 -37.82 -6.70 3.75
C ARG A 816 -38.48 -7.27 5.00
N ARG A 817 -39.58 -8.01 4.87
CA ARG A 817 -40.24 -8.68 6.01
C ARG A 817 -39.30 -9.71 6.66
N LEU A 818 -38.69 -10.59 5.86
CA LEU A 818 -37.78 -11.63 6.34
C LEU A 818 -36.50 -11.04 6.96
N GLN A 819 -35.96 -9.99 6.35
CA GLN A 819 -34.80 -9.25 6.86
C GLN A 819 -35.13 -8.57 8.19
N THR A 820 -36.30 -7.93 8.29
CA THR A 820 -36.78 -7.31 9.54
C THR A 820 -36.89 -8.35 10.65
N GLU A 821 -37.54 -9.49 10.38
CA GLU A 821 -37.70 -10.56 11.37
C GLU A 821 -36.37 -11.14 11.83
N TYR A 822 -35.41 -11.33 10.91
CA TYR A 822 -34.08 -11.82 11.24
C TYR A 822 -33.33 -10.83 12.12
N LEU A 823 -33.25 -9.56 11.72
CA LEU A 823 -32.49 -8.55 12.45
C LEU A 823 -33.10 -8.28 13.83
N SER A 824 -34.42 -8.18 13.95
CA SER A 824 -35.08 -8.00 15.25
C SER A 824 -34.78 -9.15 16.21
N LYS A 825 -34.76 -10.41 15.71
CA LYS A 825 -34.37 -11.57 16.52
C LYS A 825 -32.88 -11.53 16.90
N LEU A 826 -32.01 -11.09 15.99
CA LEU A 826 -30.58 -10.94 16.26
C LEU A 826 -30.34 -9.90 17.36
N MET A 827 -30.94 -8.72 17.25
CA MET A 827 -30.87 -7.69 18.30
C MET A 827 -31.46 -8.19 19.62
N GLY A 828 -32.57 -8.93 19.56
CA GLY A 828 -33.22 -9.54 20.72
C GLY A 828 -32.40 -10.62 21.42
N SER A 829 -31.50 -11.28 20.69
CA SER A 829 -30.62 -12.32 21.26
C SER A 829 -29.58 -11.75 22.24
N VAL A 830 -29.28 -10.45 22.12
CA VAL A 830 -28.44 -9.71 23.07
C VAL A 830 -29.34 -9.20 24.20
N THR A 831 -29.38 -9.94 25.31
CA THR A 831 -30.31 -9.66 26.42
C THR A 831 -29.66 -8.96 27.61
N THR A 832 -28.34 -8.96 27.71
CA THR A 832 -27.60 -8.49 28.89
C THR A 832 -26.70 -7.29 28.66
N ARG A 833 -26.50 -6.87 27.40
CA ARG A 833 -25.62 -5.76 27.04
C ARG A 833 -26.42 -4.61 26.43
N PRO A 834 -25.98 -3.37 26.63
CA PRO A 834 -26.50 -2.25 25.87
C PRO A 834 -26.23 -2.43 24.38
N ALA A 835 -27.11 -1.87 23.55
CA ALA A 835 -26.96 -1.98 22.11
C ALA A 835 -27.40 -0.74 21.33
N ILE A 836 -26.82 -0.55 20.15
CA ILE A 836 -27.15 0.50 19.17
C ILE A 836 -27.36 -0.16 17.80
N LEU A 837 -28.44 0.16 17.11
CA LEU A 837 -28.62 -0.11 15.69
C LEU A 837 -28.37 1.18 14.91
N LEU A 838 -27.56 1.09 13.86
CA LEU A 838 -27.26 2.12 12.88
C LEU A 838 -27.67 1.58 11.51
N SER A 839 -28.80 2.03 10.96
CA SER A 839 -29.40 1.32 9.82
C SER A 839 -30.10 2.18 8.79
N TYR A 840 -30.29 1.56 7.62
CA TYR A 840 -31.18 2.01 6.55
C TYR A 840 -32.32 0.99 6.42
N LEU A 841 -33.55 1.36 6.82
CA LEU A 841 -34.66 0.41 7.05
C LEU A 841 -35.74 0.42 5.97
N VAL A 842 -35.84 1.49 5.16
CA VAL A 842 -36.90 1.67 4.14
C VAL A 842 -38.29 1.43 4.73
N THR A 843 -38.64 2.18 5.76
CA THR A 843 -39.94 2.06 6.44
C THR A 843 -40.37 3.41 7.01
N LYS A 844 -41.66 3.57 7.33
CA LYS A 844 -42.15 4.76 8.02
C LYS A 844 -42.26 4.49 9.52
N PRO A 845 -41.99 5.49 10.38
CA PRO A 845 -42.25 5.37 11.81
C PRO A 845 -43.71 4.95 12.06
N HIS A 846 -43.92 4.06 13.02
CA HIS A 846 -45.21 3.51 13.46
C HIS A 846 -45.95 2.62 12.44
N GLU A 847 -45.39 2.36 11.26
CA GLU A 847 -46.03 1.57 10.20
C GLU A 847 -45.30 0.25 9.92
N GLY A 848 -46.07 -0.83 9.72
CA GLY A 848 -45.55 -2.11 9.21
C GLY A 848 -44.33 -2.65 9.97
N ASN A 849 -43.24 -2.87 9.23
CA ASN A 849 -41.98 -3.45 9.72
C ASN A 849 -41.34 -2.64 10.86
N TYR A 850 -41.56 -1.33 10.94
CA TYR A 850 -41.09 -0.49 12.04
C TYR A 850 -41.44 -1.10 13.41
N ASN A 851 -42.69 -1.53 13.58
CA ASN A 851 -43.20 -2.07 14.85
C ASN A 851 -42.48 -3.37 15.26
N THR A 852 -41.92 -4.10 14.31
CA THR A 852 -41.10 -5.29 14.56
C THR A 852 -39.67 -4.92 14.97
N TYR A 853 -39.12 -3.83 14.42
CA TYR A 853 -37.80 -3.33 14.81
C TYR A 853 -37.77 -2.76 16.23
N VAL A 854 -38.80 -2.02 16.64
CA VAL A 854 -38.93 -1.44 17.99
C VAL A 854 -39.75 -2.32 18.96
N GLY A 855 -40.05 -3.55 18.57
CA GLY A 855 -40.92 -4.45 19.32
C GLY A 855 -40.31 -4.90 20.65
N PRO A 856 -40.89 -4.56 21.83
CA PRO A 856 -40.31 -4.88 23.14
C PRO A 856 -40.16 -6.38 23.39
N ALA A 857 -41.06 -7.19 22.82
CA ALA A 857 -41.06 -8.64 22.98
C ALA A 857 -40.02 -9.36 22.09
N VAL A 858 -39.53 -8.72 21.03
CA VAL A 858 -38.64 -9.34 20.04
C VAL A 858 -37.25 -8.72 20.10
N SER A 859 -37.11 -7.43 19.78
CA SER A 859 -35.80 -6.77 19.73
C SER A 859 -35.42 -6.11 21.06
N GLY A 860 -36.43 -5.59 21.78
CA GLY A 860 -36.23 -4.74 22.96
C GLY A 860 -35.61 -3.38 22.65
N MET A 861 -35.53 -2.99 21.37
CA MET A 861 -34.93 -1.73 20.95
C MET A 861 -35.93 -0.58 21.02
N ARG A 862 -35.46 0.60 21.39
CA ARG A 862 -36.20 1.87 21.34
C ARG A 862 -35.71 2.73 20.18
N ASP A 863 -36.62 3.51 19.62
CA ASP A 863 -36.28 4.51 18.62
C ASP A 863 -35.54 5.71 19.24
N ILE A 864 -34.52 6.22 18.55
CA ILE A 864 -33.83 7.46 18.92
C ILE A 864 -34.76 8.66 19.05
N ASP A 865 -35.87 8.72 18.30
CA ASP A 865 -36.91 9.74 18.48
C ASP A 865 -38.25 9.28 17.86
N PRO A 866 -39.17 8.68 18.64
CA PRO A 866 -40.48 8.24 18.13
C PRO A 866 -41.36 9.38 17.58
N SER A 867 -41.06 10.65 17.90
CA SER A 867 -41.82 11.81 17.43
C SER A 867 -41.35 12.32 16.07
N ASP A 868 -40.16 11.90 15.61
CA ASP A 868 -39.69 12.18 14.26
C ASP A 868 -40.37 11.24 13.25
N TRP A 869 -41.50 11.72 12.74
CA TRP A 869 -42.37 11.02 11.79
C TRP A 869 -41.88 11.11 10.34
N ASP A 870 -40.96 12.04 10.01
CA ASP A 870 -40.48 12.30 8.64
C ASP A 870 -39.14 11.59 8.38
N ARG A 871 -39.10 10.30 8.74
CA ARG A 871 -37.99 9.38 8.43
C ARG A 871 -38.47 8.29 7.49
N TRP A 872 -37.54 7.83 6.65
CA TRP A 872 -37.79 6.80 5.66
C TRP A 872 -36.61 5.84 5.53
N CYS A 873 -35.43 6.42 5.28
CA CYS A 873 -34.20 5.70 5.03
C CYS A 873 -33.50 5.33 6.34
N GLU A 874 -32.88 6.32 6.99
CA GLU A 874 -31.93 6.12 8.09
C GLU A 874 -32.61 6.12 9.47
N TYR A 875 -32.16 5.20 10.32
CA TYR A 875 -32.64 4.99 11.68
C TYR A 875 -31.49 4.72 12.65
N ILE A 876 -31.66 5.24 13.86
CA ILE A 876 -30.86 4.85 15.02
C ILE A 876 -31.82 4.26 16.05
N LEU A 877 -31.57 3.04 16.50
CA LEU A 877 -32.28 2.43 17.62
C LEU A 877 -31.29 2.12 18.75
N TYR A 878 -31.77 2.05 19.99
CA TYR A 878 -30.91 1.77 21.13
C TYR A 878 -31.62 1.00 22.25
N LYS A 879 -30.84 0.40 23.16
CA LYS A 879 -31.33 -0.13 24.45
C LYS A 879 -30.20 -0.20 25.48
N GLY A 880 -30.56 -0.20 26.77
CA GLY A 880 -29.64 -0.38 27.88
C GLY A 880 -28.68 0.80 28.13
N MET A 881 -28.94 1.98 27.56
CA MET A 881 -28.13 3.19 27.72
C MET A 881 -29.00 4.44 27.77
N ARG A 882 -28.53 5.50 28.43
CA ARG A 882 -29.21 6.80 28.41
C ARG A 882 -28.95 7.54 27.10
N ARG A 883 -29.97 7.69 26.25
CA ARG A 883 -29.96 8.66 25.14
C ARG A 883 -29.99 10.07 25.71
N THR A 884 -29.09 10.93 25.23
CA THR A 884 -29.00 12.34 25.66
C THR A 884 -29.34 13.31 24.54
N GLY A 885 -29.12 12.93 23.28
CA GLY A 885 -29.52 13.77 22.16
C GLY A 885 -29.57 13.06 20.81
N TYR A 886 -30.18 13.75 19.85
CA TYR A 886 -30.39 13.33 18.48
C TYR A 886 -30.29 14.53 17.53
N ALA A 887 -29.61 14.35 16.40
CA ALA A 887 -29.46 15.37 15.36
C ALA A 887 -29.57 14.76 13.96
N ARG A 888 -30.18 15.54 13.06
CA ARG A 888 -30.21 15.28 11.60
C ARG A 888 -29.43 16.38 10.91
N VAL A 889 -28.42 16.00 10.14
CA VAL A 889 -27.45 16.94 9.55
C VAL A 889 -27.49 16.86 8.04
N SER A 890 -27.59 18.01 7.38
CA SER A 890 -27.69 18.08 5.93
C SER A 890 -26.48 17.48 5.23
N ARG A 891 -26.78 16.81 4.11
CA ARG A 891 -25.80 16.10 3.28
C ARG A 891 -24.96 16.99 2.36
N SER A 892 -25.32 18.27 2.24
CA SER A 892 -24.80 19.16 1.20
C SER A 892 -24.94 18.46 -0.18
N THR A 893 -23.88 18.37 -0.96
CA THR A 893 -23.82 17.64 -2.24
C THR A 893 -23.11 16.29 -2.14
N ILE A 894 -22.76 15.82 -0.94
CA ILE A 894 -21.89 14.63 -0.74
C ILE A 894 -22.55 13.32 -1.19
N THR A 895 -23.82 13.15 -0.87
CA THR A 895 -24.63 11.95 -1.09
C THR A 895 -26.10 12.37 -1.17
N ASP A 896 -27.04 11.45 -1.32
CA ASP A 896 -28.49 11.65 -1.37
C ASP A 896 -29.21 11.52 -0.01
N THR A 897 -28.57 10.89 0.99
CA THR A 897 -29.07 10.84 2.38
C THR A 897 -28.38 11.83 3.32
N GLU A 898 -29.13 12.34 4.29
CA GLU A 898 -28.59 13.11 5.43
C GLU A 898 -27.69 12.25 6.31
N LEU A 899 -27.00 12.87 7.28
CA LEU A 899 -26.31 12.13 8.34
C LEU A 899 -27.16 12.22 9.61
N GLN A 900 -27.57 11.07 10.16
CA GLN A 900 -28.23 11.01 11.47
C GLN A 900 -27.23 10.65 12.57
N VAL A 901 -27.34 11.33 13.72
CA VAL A 901 -26.43 11.17 14.85
C VAL A 901 -27.19 11.11 16.16
N GLY A 902 -26.92 10.09 16.98
CA GLY A 902 -27.43 9.93 18.34
C GLY A 902 -26.30 9.99 19.36
N ARG A 903 -26.58 10.48 20.57
CA ARG A 903 -25.62 10.52 21.67
C ARG A 903 -26.13 9.75 22.88
N PHE A 904 -25.28 8.88 23.41
CA PHE A 904 -25.62 7.94 24.49
C PHE A 904 -24.60 8.01 25.62
N VAL A 905 -25.03 7.83 26.86
CA VAL A 905 -24.14 7.71 28.03
C VAL A 905 -24.09 6.27 28.49
N VAL A 906 -22.88 5.74 28.60
CA VAL A 906 -22.61 4.35 28.98
C VAL A 906 -22.65 4.19 30.51
N GLY A 907 -23.23 3.08 30.98
CA GLY A 907 -23.38 2.78 32.40
C GLY A 907 -24.55 3.48 33.11
N GLU A 908 -25.37 4.24 32.38
CA GLU A 908 -26.56 4.90 32.91
C GLU A 908 -27.85 4.29 32.35
N PRO A 909 -28.93 4.19 33.17
CA PRO A 909 -30.19 3.59 32.75
C PRO A 909 -30.85 4.43 31.65
N GLU A 910 -31.73 3.79 30.88
CA GLU A 910 -32.47 4.48 29.82
C GLU A 910 -33.32 5.64 30.36
N GLY A 911 -33.26 6.78 29.67
CA GLY A 911 -34.04 7.97 29.97
C GLY A 911 -35.46 7.93 29.41
N THR A 912 -36.16 9.06 29.51
CA THR A 912 -37.54 9.23 29.00
C THR A 912 -37.53 9.81 27.57
N ASP A 913 -38.71 9.89 26.97
CA ASP A 913 -38.91 10.61 25.70
C ASP A 913 -39.26 12.09 25.91
N GLU A 914 -39.04 12.62 27.12
CA GLU A 914 -39.25 14.03 27.45
C GLU A 914 -38.12 14.89 26.88
N LEU A 915 -38.47 15.89 26.05
CA LEU A 915 -37.52 16.84 25.50
C LEU A 915 -37.13 17.88 26.55
N ILE A 916 -35.83 18.12 26.69
CA ILE A 916 -35.27 19.13 27.59
C ILE A 916 -34.54 20.23 26.82
N PRO A 917 -34.56 21.47 27.30
CA PRO A 917 -33.80 22.54 26.67
C PRO A 917 -32.29 22.34 26.85
N GLU A 918 -31.50 22.69 25.83
CA GLU A 918 -30.04 22.50 25.83
C GLU A 918 -29.33 23.13 27.04
N SER A 919 -29.89 24.21 27.60
CA SER A 919 -29.35 24.84 28.82
C SER A 919 -29.26 23.90 30.01
N GLN A 920 -30.04 22.82 30.03
CA GLN A 920 -30.02 21.78 31.06
C GLN A 920 -29.07 20.61 30.74
N VAL A 921 -28.53 20.57 29.52
CA VAL A 921 -27.63 19.50 29.05
C VAL A 921 -26.18 19.88 29.40
N PRO A 922 -25.38 18.99 30.01
CA PRO A 922 -23.95 19.22 30.24
C PRO A 922 -23.20 19.50 28.93
N GLU A 923 -22.17 20.35 28.97
CA GLU A 923 -21.46 20.82 27.77
C GLU A 923 -20.88 19.67 26.92
N GLY A 924 -20.24 18.68 27.55
CA GLY A 924 -19.71 17.48 26.87
C GLY A 924 -20.76 16.53 26.30
N LEU A 925 -22.05 16.82 26.47
CA LEU A 925 -23.17 16.09 25.86
C LEU A 925 -23.88 16.90 24.76
N ARG A 926 -23.54 18.17 24.57
CA ARG A 926 -24.14 19.04 23.54
C ARG A 926 -23.51 18.78 22.19
N PHE A 927 -24.33 18.79 21.13
CA PHE A 927 -23.79 18.72 19.78
C PHE A 927 -23.12 20.05 19.37
N PRO A 928 -22.16 20.02 18.44
CA PRO A 928 -21.42 21.21 18.01
C PRO A 928 -22.32 22.33 17.50
N ALA A 929 -22.19 23.53 18.08
CA ALA A 929 -23.05 24.67 17.72
C ALA A 929 -22.82 25.20 16.29
N MET A 930 -21.69 24.85 15.66
CA MET A 930 -21.30 25.34 14.33
C MET A 930 -22.25 24.94 13.19
N PHE A 931 -23.05 23.89 13.37
CA PHE A 931 -24.03 23.44 12.38
C PHE A 931 -25.38 24.14 12.49
N ARG A 932 -25.56 25.09 13.41
CA ARG A 932 -26.80 25.89 13.50
C ARG A 932 -26.89 26.94 12.39
N GLY A 933 -28.11 27.36 12.08
CA GLY A 933 -28.37 28.42 11.11
C GLY A 933 -27.91 28.04 9.70
N GLN A 934 -26.96 28.79 9.15
CA GLN A 934 -26.39 28.48 7.82
C GLN A 934 -25.42 27.29 7.86
N GLY A 935 -24.95 26.89 9.05
CA GLY A 935 -24.03 25.79 9.22
C GLY A 935 -22.62 26.05 8.66
N VAL A 936 -21.92 24.98 8.30
CA VAL A 936 -20.56 25.01 7.75
C VAL A 936 -20.48 24.17 6.48
N ARG A 937 -19.93 24.72 5.39
CA ARG A 937 -19.80 24.02 4.08
C ARG A 937 -21.12 23.38 3.61
N ASP A 938 -22.23 24.08 3.82
CA ASP A 938 -23.61 23.66 3.52
C ASP A 938 -24.12 22.44 4.34
N HIS A 939 -23.38 22.04 5.36
CA HIS A 939 -23.83 21.12 6.42
C HIS A 939 -24.43 21.93 7.55
N ARG A 940 -25.69 21.65 7.91
CA ARG A 940 -26.43 22.28 9.00
C ARG A 940 -27.37 21.28 9.66
N TYR A 941 -27.76 21.54 10.89
CA TYR A 941 -28.92 20.86 11.46
C TYR A 941 -30.14 21.18 10.60
N HIS A 942 -30.82 20.15 10.14
CA HIS A 942 -32.02 20.30 9.31
C HIS A 942 -33.18 19.50 9.90
N VAL A 943 -34.38 19.70 9.37
CA VAL A 943 -35.66 19.17 9.89
C VAL A 943 -36.07 19.78 11.23
N PHE A 944 -35.17 19.88 12.20
CA PHE A 944 -35.43 20.50 13.51
C PHE A 944 -34.75 21.86 13.71
N ASP A 945 -33.89 22.29 12.78
CA ASP A 945 -32.99 23.47 12.86
C ASP A 945 -31.98 23.48 14.04
N GLU A 946 -32.16 22.61 15.03
CA GLU A 946 -31.28 22.37 16.17
C GLU A 946 -31.33 20.90 16.64
N PRO A 947 -30.34 20.41 17.41
CA PRO A 947 -30.38 19.09 18.01
C PRO A 947 -31.50 18.98 19.05
N ARG A 948 -32.09 17.79 19.17
CA ARG A 948 -33.04 17.44 20.23
C ARG A 948 -32.30 16.79 21.39
N TYR A 949 -32.69 17.12 22.62
CA TYR A 949 -32.12 16.56 23.84
C TYR A 949 -33.18 15.97 24.75
N PHE A 950 -32.81 14.95 25.52
CA PHE A 950 -33.74 14.14 26.30
C PHE A 950 -33.29 14.00 27.77
N ALA A 951 -34.28 13.87 28.67
CA ALA A 951 -34.09 13.75 30.12
C ALA A 951 -33.42 12.44 30.56
#